data_AF-A0A164ZWD6-F1
#
_entry.id   AF-A0A164ZWD6-F1
#
_cell.length_a   1.000
_cell.length_b   1.000
_cell.length_c   1.000
_cell.angle_alpha   90.00
_cell.angle_beta   90.00
_cell.angle_gamma   90.00
#
_symmetry.space_group_name_H-M   'P 1'
#
loop_
_entity.id
_entity.type
_entity.pdbx_description
1 polymer ?
#
loop_
_entity_poly.entity_id
_entity_poly.type
_entity_poly.pdbx_seq_one_letter_code
_entity_poly.pdbx_strand_id
1 'polypeptide(L)'
;MPIQRGSRYHSVTDVVDACTRSNDPGKAPWIIEEYLDIETGSRVGFKKVHAKYTKVMKTLQKLYSKNLENDVVIAGVMLVLRDIFADAVLRDKIYAEGWLPKIAGVIERRDHCRTSALRAMLRILMHKSPEIAETRLSYVLFESPLESEDTELIIKIMGNALTQTLAMSEARGVQLAATFNKLNVDLDKIRDLILDRIQACLSDKPYASKQASIRQELILIMALGHLSPDVALSTPRFIRCFVACLRTSSLHTRVLGMGALWQICVKKAGHPKHFEVTELFLALCHGFPPNLDALMESYGVQRCFGTISLESRIHFEALTREQADHLDFYKFGMAISGTILEVENSVFKSYFEPMCDEYPFATWPDALAHVAGVLRSRSEFDQADAVEIKYLMYSKRWDDAARLARSAARRSPKIGFWYYAMCIPNNTPECIRLAQTGLECPDLCPGMRYNLWYLASTRSWELALLNMLNTRSGEQAWKDGVAYLTICYDYLQRAVTESPPDSSGMVVLVNLLVLAHVLLHGPQLAPDLKESKVIIERACLIDDLDDFVRQKRGPNGPRMMKDILLQHFVPATTEWAEFIQCAGLPKWAEAEWESNVEDPVVEDISQTLNNMKLHSVESDRQRKTSKMFANAERTEEIHLYQCSWCKNPSAALRKCSLCSIACYCDTVCCIQFRNFTTLFAVRKNIGKNTSLSVNHPR
;
A
#
# COMPACT_ATOMS: atom_id res chain seq x y z
N MET A 1 28.38 -32.22 -23.21
CA MET A 1 29.25 -31.31 -23.99
C MET A 1 28.36 -30.42 -24.83
N PRO A 2 28.46 -29.07 -24.76
CA PRO A 2 27.67 -28.22 -25.63
C PRO A 2 28.33 -28.19 -27.01
N ILE A 3 27.59 -28.60 -28.03
CA ILE A 3 27.96 -28.46 -29.44
C ILE A 3 28.12 -26.96 -29.72
N GLN A 4 29.35 -26.50 -29.96
CA GLN A 4 29.57 -25.16 -30.51
C GLN A 4 28.97 -25.11 -31.91
N ARG A 5 27.72 -24.65 -32.02
CA ARG A 5 27.15 -24.26 -33.31
C ARG A 5 27.88 -22.98 -33.73
N GLY A 6 28.79 -23.07 -34.71
CA GLY A 6 29.35 -21.88 -35.35
C GLY A 6 28.21 -21.03 -35.91
N SER A 7 28.30 -19.71 -35.77
CA SER A 7 27.28 -18.79 -36.31
C SER A 7 27.19 -18.97 -37.82
N ARG A 8 25.98 -19.22 -38.33
CA ARG A 8 25.73 -19.39 -39.77
C ARG A 8 25.84 -18.08 -40.57
N TYR A 9 25.98 -16.95 -39.89
CA TYR A 9 26.01 -15.62 -40.49
C TYR A 9 27.32 -14.93 -40.13
N HIS A 10 28.06 -14.44 -41.12
CA HIS A 10 29.40 -13.87 -40.90
C HIS A 10 29.42 -12.36 -41.19
N SER A 11 28.46 -11.84 -41.95
CA SER A 11 28.33 -10.43 -42.29
C SER A 11 26.94 -9.87 -41.92
N VAL A 12 26.84 -8.54 -41.80
CA VAL A 12 25.55 -7.85 -41.63
C VAL A 12 24.64 -8.09 -42.83
N THR A 13 25.22 -8.17 -44.03
CA THR A 13 24.48 -8.44 -45.27
C THR A 13 23.83 -9.83 -45.22
N ASP A 14 24.57 -10.84 -44.75
CA ASP A 14 24.05 -12.22 -44.64
C ASP A 14 22.81 -12.28 -43.74
N VAL A 15 22.82 -11.51 -42.65
CA VAL A 15 21.71 -11.40 -41.70
C VAL A 15 20.53 -10.69 -42.32
N VAL A 16 20.75 -9.54 -42.96
CA VAL A 16 19.68 -8.79 -43.64
C VAL A 16 19.03 -9.65 -44.71
N ASP A 17 19.82 -10.35 -45.52
CA ASP A 17 19.32 -11.25 -46.56
C ASP A 17 18.57 -12.45 -45.97
N ALA A 18 19.03 -12.99 -44.84
CA ALA A 18 18.36 -14.09 -44.16
C ALA A 18 17.02 -13.67 -43.55
N CYS A 19 16.97 -12.51 -42.88
CA CYS A 19 15.73 -11.93 -42.36
C CYS A 19 14.75 -11.61 -43.49
N THR A 20 15.22 -10.96 -44.56
CA THR A 20 14.37 -10.59 -45.70
C THR A 20 13.84 -11.83 -46.42
N ARG A 21 14.68 -12.86 -46.62
CA ARG A 21 14.23 -14.14 -47.22
C ARG A 21 13.24 -14.90 -46.36
N SER A 22 13.30 -14.79 -45.02
CA SER A 22 12.32 -15.47 -44.17
C SER A 22 10.93 -14.87 -44.28
N ASN A 23 10.85 -13.57 -44.64
CA ASN A 23 9.61 -12.77 -44.71
C ASN A 23 8.72 -12.94 -43.46
N ASP A 24 9.34 -13.25 -42.33
CA ASP A 24 8.70 -13.64 -41.08
C ASP A 24 9.37 -12.85 -39.95
N PRO A 25 8.72 -11.77 -39.47
CA PRO A 25 9.20 -10.96 -38.37
C PRO A 25 9.46 -11.76 -37.08
N GLY A 26 8.79 -12.90 -36.88
CA GLY A 26 8.99 -13.77 -35.72
C GLY A 26 10.31 -14.53 -35.76
N LYS A 27 10.85 -14.82 -36.95
CA LYS A 27 12.15 -15.49 -37.15
C LYS A 27 13.34 -14.53 -37.12
N ALA A 28 13.14 -13.27 -37.51
CA ALA A 28 14.17 -12.24 -37.52
C ALA A 28 14.96 -12.10 -36.20
N PRO A 29 14.35 -12.07 -35.00
CA PRO A 29 15.12 -11.96 -33.75
C PRO A 29 16.08 -13.13 -33.54
N TRP A 30 15.70 -14.36 -33.93
CA TRP A 30 16.57 -15.53 -33.78
C TRP A 30 17.80 -15.47 -34.68
N ILE A 31 17.63 -15.02 -35.92
CA ILE A 31 18.73 -14.81 -36.88
C ILE A 31 19.70 -13.76 -36.33
N ILE A 32 19.16 -12.66 -35.79
CA ILE A 32 19.95 -11.58 -35.21
C ILE A 32 20.67 -12.05 -33.94
N GLU A 33 20.01 -12.80 -33.04
CA GLU A 33 20.64 -13.36 -31.83
C GLU A 33 21.78 -14.34 -32.18
N GLU A 34 21.59 -15.21 -33.17
CA GLU A 34 22.61 -16.15 -33.66
C GLU A 34 23.82 -15.43 -34.25
N TYR A 35 23.59 -14.33 -34.98
CA TYR A 35 24.68 -13.50 -35.51
C TYR A 35 25.43 -12.75 -34.40
N LEU A 36 24.71 -12.27 -33.40
CA LEU A 36 25.29 -11.55 -32.26
C LEU A 36 26.01 -12.48 -31.26
N ASP A 37 25.82 -13.79 -31.40
CA ASP A 37 26.27 -14.81 -30.43
C ASP A 37 25.82 -14.43 -29.00
N ILE A 38 24.51 -14.19 -28.89
CA ILE A 38 23.79 -13.92 -27.64
C ILE A 38 22.62 -14.88 -27.47
N GLU A 39 22.20 -15.05 -26.23
CA GLU A 39 21.06 -15.89 -25.85
C GLU A 39 20.31 -15.14 -24.76
N THR A 40 19.03 -14.85 -24.97
CA THR A 40 18.19 -14.09 -24.02
C THR A 40 17.25 -15.00 -23.21
N GLY A 41 17.30 -16.31 -23.44
CA GLY A 41 16.49 -17.32 -22.73
C GLY A 41 17.08 -17.78 -21.40
N SER A 42 18.30 -17.38 -21.04
CA SER A 42 18.95 -17.85 -19.82
C SER A 42 19.78 -16.79 -19.13
N ARG A 43 19.97 -16.93 -17.80
CA ARG A 43 20.82 -16.04 -17.01
C ARG A 43 22.28 -16.03 -17.51
N VAL A 44 22.78 -17.18 -17.98
CA VAL A 44 24.13 -17.28 -18.56
C VAL A 44 24.21 -16.48 -19.86
N GLY A 45 23.17 -16.58 -20.68
CA GLY A 45 23.00 -15.76 -21.88
C GLY A 45 23.05 -14.25 -21.58
N PHE A 46 22.27 -13.76 -20.61
CA PHE A 46 22.34 -12.35 -20.18
C PHE A 46 23.74 -11.92 -19.71
N LYS A 47 24.47 -12.79 -19.00
CA LYS A 47 25.87 -12.48 -18.64
C LYS A 47 26.77 -12.30 -19.86
N LYS A 48 26.56 -13.09 -20.93
CA LYS A 48 27.28 -12.89 -22.20
C LYS A 48 26.91 -11.55 -22.83
N VAL A 49 25.63 -11.15 -22.79
CA VAL A 49 25.20 -9.82 -23.28
C VAL A 49 25.90 -8.71 -22.51
N HIS A 50 25.98 -8.78 -21.17
CA HIS A 50 26.74 -7.81 -20.37
C HIS A 50 28.22 -7.76 -20.77
N ALA A 51 28.87 -8.91 -20.97
CA ALA A 51 30.28 -8.98 -21.34
C ALA A 51 30.56 -8.42 -22.74
N LYS A 52 29.61 -8.57 -23.67
CA LYS A 52 29.72 -8.12 -25.07
C LYS A 52 28.93 -6.85 -25.38
N TYR A 53 28.45 -6.13 -24.36
CA TYR A 53 27.43 -5.10 -24.49
C TYR A 53 27.72 -4.10 -25.60
N THR A 54 28.90 -3.48 -25.60
CA THR A 54 29.29 -2.48 -26.61
C THR A 54 29.27 -3.04 -28.04
N LYS A 55 29.70 -4.30 -28.24
CA LYS A 55 29.68 -4.95 -29.56
C LYS A 55 28.24 -5.22 -30.00
N VAL A 56 27.42 -5.75 -29.10
CA VAL A 56 26.01 -6.06 -29.35
C VAL A 56 25.24 -4.80 -29.74
N MET A 57 25.32 -3.74 -28.93
CA MET A 57 24.58 -2.51 -29.16
C MET A 57 25.05 -1.75 -30.40
N LYS A 58 26.36 -1.71 -30.70
CA LYS A 58 26.88 -1.13 -31.95
C LYS A 58 26.34 -1.86 -33.19
N THR A 59 26.26 -3.18 -33.13
CA THR A 59 25.72 -3.98 -34.24
C THR A 59 24.21 -3.79 -34.40
N LEU A 60 23.44 -3.79 -33.30
CA LEU A 60 22.01 -3.47 -33.35
C LEU A 60 21.75 -2.05 -33.88
N GLN A 61 22.57 -1.07 -33.48
CA GLN A 61 22.49 0.29 -34.01
C GLN A 61 22.76 0.35 -35.52
N LYS A 62 23.75 -0.41 -35.99
CA LYS A 62 24.07 -0.53 -37.42
C LYS A 62 22.92 -1.19 -38.19
N LEU A 63 22.34 -2.27 -37.67
CA LEU A 63 21.18 -2.93 -38.25
C LEU A 63 19.98 -1.97 -38.34
N TYR A 64 19.68 -1.24 -37.27
CA TYR A 64 18.60 -0.25 -37.24
C TYR A 64 18.82 0.88 -38.25
N SER A 65 19.95 1.57 -38.17
CA SER A 65 20.21 2.78 -38.97
C SER A 65 20.34 2.52 -40.48
N LYS A 66 20.86 1.35 -40.88
CA LYS A 66 21.06 1.01 -42.29
C LYS A 66 19.85 0.39 -42.98
N ASN A 67 18.84 -0.03 -42.20
CA ASN A 67 17.71 -0.79 -42.71
C ASN A 67 16.39 -0.16 -42.26
N LEU A 68 16.33 1.18 -42.16
CA LEU A 68 15.13 1.88 -41.73
C LEU A 68 13.91 1.53 -42.60
N GLU A 69 14.10 1.19 -43.87
CA GLU A 69 13.02 0.83 -44.80
C GLU A 69 12.71 -0.69 -44.83
N ASN A 70 13.48 -1.52 -44.11
CA ASN A 70 13.26 -2.97 -44.07
C ASN A 70 12.53 -3.36 -42.80
N ASP A 71 11.22 -3.53 -42.92
CA ASP A 71 10.33 -3.79 -41.78
C ASP A 71 10.68 -5.08 -41.02
N VAL A 72 11.08 -6.14 -41.72
CA VAL A 72 11.43 -7.41 -41.08
C VAL A 72 12.68 -7.26 -40.20
N VAL A 73 13.69 -6.53 -40.68
CA VAL A 73 14.91 -6.27 -39.91
C VAL A 73 14.63 -5.34 -38.73
N ILE A 74 13.85 -4.28 -38.92
CA ILE A 74 13.49 -3.34 -37.85
C ILE A 74 12.66 -4.04 -36.77
N ALA A 75 11.64 -4.81 -37.15
CA ALA A 75 10.86 -5.63 -36.23
C ALA A 75 11.76 -6.60 -35.45
N GLY A 76 12.68 -7.29 -36.13
CA GLY A 76 13.66 -8.17 -35.50
C GLY A 76 14.53 -7.46 -34.46
N VAL A 77 15.05 -6.26 -34.78
CA VAL A 77 15.83 -5.44 -33.84
C VAL A 77 14.98 -5.07 -32.61
N MET A 78 13.73 -4.65 -32.80
CA MET A 78 12.83 -4.32 -31.69
C MET A 78 12.55 -5.52 -30.77
N LEU A 79 12.36 -6.71 -31.34
CA LEU A 79 12.14 -7.94 -30.58
C LEU A 79 13.39 -8.40 -29.81
N VAL A 80 14.59 -8.23 -30.37
CA VAL A 80 15.84 -8.47 -29.64
C VAL A 80 16.01 -7.48 -28.49
N LEU A 81 15.71 -6.20 -28.69
CA LEU A 81 15.74 -5.19 -27.63
C LEU A 81 14.74 -5.52 -26.51
N ARG A 82 13.50 -5.90 -26.88
CA ARG A 82 12.50 -6.41 -25.94
C ARG A 82 13.09 -7.49 -25.05
N ASP A 83 13.75 -8.48 -25.63
CA ASP A 83 14.27 -9.62 -24.88
C ASP A 83 15.42 -9.21 -23.95
N ILE A 84 16.29 -8.30 -24.42
CA ILE A 84 17.36 -7.73 -23.60
C ILE A 84 16.79 -6.90 -22.42
N PHE A 85 15.66 -6.22 -22.60
CA PHE A 85 15.01 -5.41 -21.55
C PHE A 85 14.50 -6.21 -20.35
N ALA A 86 14.46 -7.54 -20.42
CA ALA A 86 14.19 -8.36 -19.24
C ALA A 86 15.24 -8.23 -18.12
N ASP A 87 16.45 -7.76 -18.44
CA ASP A 87 17.49 -7.40 -17.48
C ASP A 87 17.47 -5.88 -17.25
N ALA A 88 17.10 -5.46 -16.04
CA ALA A 88 16.93 -4.04 -15.73
C ALA A 88 18.22 -3.23 -15.87
N VAL A 89 19.39 -3.82 -15.60
CA VAL A 89 20.68 -3.12 -15.74
C VAL A 89 21.04 -2.90 -17.22
N LEU A 90 20.75 -3.87 -18.09
CA LEU A 90 20.93 -3.67 -19.54
C LEU A 90 19.93 -2.66 -20.08
N ARG A 91 18.67 -2.75 -19.65
CA ARG A 91 17.63 -1.79 -20.00
C ARG A 91 18.03 -0.36 -19.68
N ASP A 92 18.51 -0.09 -18.46
CA ASP A 92 18.88 1.26 -18.04
C ASP A 92 20.06 1.81 -18.87
N LYS A 93 21.04 0.95 -19.20
CA LYS A 93 22.13 1.32 -20.13
C LYS A 93 21.62 1.64 -21.53
N ILE A 94 20.75 0.79 -22.09
CA ILE A 94 20.17 0.98 -23.43
C ILE A 94 19.33 2.26 -23.48
N TYR A 95 18.58 2.56 -22.41
CA TYR A 95 17.87 3.81 -22.26
C TYR A 95 18.85 5.01 -22.29
N ALA A 96 19.92 4.97 -21.51
CA ALA A 96 20.95 6.02 -21.49
C ALA A 96 21.66 6.22 -22.84
N GLU A 97 21.74 5.19 -23.68
CA GLU A 97 22.25 5.27 -25.07
C GLU A 97 21.24 5.84 -26.08
N GLY A 98 20.08 6.34 -25.63
CA GLY A 98 19.11 7.03 -26.47
C GLY A 98 18.33 6.11 -27.42
N TRP A 99 18.05 4.87 -27.00
CA TRP A 99 17.19 3.97 -27.79
C TRP A 99 15.71 4.28 -27.68
N LEU A 100 15.27 4.97 -26.63
CA LEU A 100 13.86 5.22 -26.41
C LEU A 100 13.21 6.06 -27.53
N PRO A 101 13.81 7.18 -28.01
CA PRO A 101 13.25 7.92 -29.15
C PRO A 101 13.19 7.07 -30.44
N LYS A 102 14.10 6.10 -30.62
CA LYS A 102 14.10 5.22 -31.79
C LYS A 102 12.92 4.24 -31.76
N ILE A 103 12.62 3.69 -30.58
CA ILE A 103 11.45 2.83 -30.38
C ILE A 103 10.17 3.64 -30.62
N ALA A 104 10.10 4.86 -30.05
CA ALA A 104 8.98 5.77 -30.27
C ALA A 104 8.76 6.08 -31.77
N GLY A 105 9.82 6.39 -32.51
CA GLY A 105 9.73 6.63 -33.95
C GLY A 105 9.24 5.41 -34.75
N VAL A 106 9.55 4.17 -34.32
CA VAL A 106 8.98 2.97 -34.96
C VAL A 106 7.50 2.79 -34.62
N ILE A 107 7.08 3.14 -33.40
CA ILE A 107 5.65 3.13 -33.04
C ILE A 107 4.87 4.10 -33.94
N GLU A 108 5.41 5.28 -34.22
CA GLU A 108 4.76 6.32 -35.04
C GLU A 108 4.51 5.92 -36.49
N ARG A 109 5.29 4.99 -37.06
CA ARG A 109 5.18 4.58 -38.47
C ARG A 109 3.86 3.87 -38.85
N ARG A 110 3.11 3.35 -37.88
CA ARG A 110 1.82 2.63 -38.09
C ARG A 110 1.90 1.50 -39.13
N ASP A 111 3.03 0.80 -39.21
CA ASP A 111 3.28 -0.34 -40.09
C ASP A 111 3.43 -1.66 -39.29
N HIS A 112 3.81 -2.75 -39.96
CA HIS A 112 3.99 -4.08 -39.35
C HIS A 112 5.07 -4.13 -38.25
N CYS A 113 5.94 -3.12 -38.15
CA CYS A 113 6.94 -3.03 -37.08
C CYS A 113 6.37 -2.54 -35.76
N ARG A 114 5.21 -1.86 -35.81
CA ARG A 114 4.62 -1.17 -34.66
C ARG A 114 4.37 -2.11 -33.48
N THR A 115 3.75 -3.27 -33.71
CA THR A 115 3.49 -4.27 -32.66
C THR A 115 4.80 -4.74 -31.98
N SER A 116 5.87 -4.92 -32.75
CA SER A 116 7.18 -5.31 -32.22
C SER A 116 7.80 -4.22 -31.35
N ALA A 117 7.70 -2.96 -31.79
CA ALA A 117 8.14 -1.81 -31.00
C ALA A 117 7.29 -1.60 -29.74
N LEU A 118 5.97 -1.80 -29.80
CA LEU A 118 5.08 -1.77 -28.63
C LEU A 118 5.42 -2.88 -27.63
N ARG A 119 5.74 -4.10 -28.08
CA ARG A 119 6.21 -5.17 -27.18
C ARG A 119 7.52 -4.81 -26.49
N ALA A 120 8.46 -4.21 -27.22
CA ALA A 120 9.69 -3.67 -26.63
C ALA A 120 9.40 -2.57 -25.60
N MET A 121 8.46 -1.67 -25.93
CA MET A 121 8.01 -0.58 -25.07
C MET A 121 7.34 -1.09 -23.77
N LEU A 122 6.50 -2.11 -23.88
CA LEU A 122 5.91 -2.74 -22.72
C LEU A 122 6.99 -3.28 -21.80
N ARG A 123 7.99 -3.97 -22.35
CA ARG A 123 9.06 -4.60 -21.55
C ARG A 123 9.98 -3.60 -20.88
N ILE A 124 10.35 -2.50 -21.53
CA ILE A 124 11.15 -1.43 -20.90
C ILE A 124 10.42 -0.80 -19.70
N LEU A 125 9.08 -0.68 -19.79
CA LEU A 125 8.23 -0.15 -18.71
C LEU A 125 7.83 -1.19 -17.66
N MET A 126 8.08 -2.49 -17.85
CA MET A 126 7.68 -3.50 -16.85
C MET A 126 8.42 -3.39 -15.52
N HIS A 127 9.64 -2.84 -15.50
CA HIS A 127 10.42 -2.69 -14.28
C HIS A 127 10.42 -1.24 -13.81
N LYS A 128 10.42 -1.02 -12.49
CA LYS A 128 10.39 0.33 -11.92
C LYS A 128 11.66 1.08 -12.33
N SER A 129 11.52 2.19 -13.04
CA SER A 129 12.62 3.11 -13.34
C SER A 129 12.14 4.55 -13.37
N PRO A 130 12.62 5.40 -12.44
CA PRO A 130 12.18 6.78 -12.38
C PRO A 130 12.43 7.56 -13.67
N GLU A 131 13.62 7.38 -14.24
CA GLU A 131 14.07 8.13 -15.43
C GLU A 131 13.25 7.77 -16.68
N ILE A 132 12.88 6.49 -16.82
CA ILE A 132 12.11 6.00 -17.97
C ILE A 132 10.64 6.44 -17.87
N ALA A 133 10.07 6.51 -16.66
CA ALA A 133 8.68 6.90 -16.45
C ALA A 133 8.41 8.39 -16.66
N GLU A 134 9.44 9.26 -16.64
CA GLU A 134 9.34 10.71 -16.88
C GLU A 134 9.41 11.08 -18.38
N THR A 135 9.81 10.16 -19.25
CA THR A 135 10.09 10.47 -20.66
C THR A 135 8.81 10.73 -21.50
N ARG A 136 8.97 11.45 -22.65
CA ARG A 136 7.96 11.86 -23.67
C ARG A 136 7.09 10.73 -24.27
N LEU A 137 7.16 9.53 -23.70
CA LEU A 137 6.42 8.32 -24.09
C LEU A 137 4.92 8.45 -23.94
N SER A 138 4.46 9.22 -22.95
CA SER A 138 3.04 9.52 -22.78
C SER A 138 2.45 10.17 -24.02
N TYR A 139 3.21 10.98 -24.77
CA TYR A 139 2.66 11.62 -25.96
C TYR A 139 2.30 10.59 -27.07
N VAL A 140 3.28 9.78 -27.49
CA VAL A 140 3.11 8.81 -28.60
C VAL A 140 2.07 7.73 -28.27
N LEU A 141 1.97 7.35 -27.00
CA LEU A 141 1.04 6.32 -26.57
C LEU A 141 -0.40 6.84 -26.44
N PHE A 142 -0.58 8.10 -26.03
CA PHE A 142 -1.91 8.68 -25.85
C PHE A 142 -2.50 9.20 -27.18
N GLU A 143 -1.68 9.50 -28.20
CA GLU A 143 -2.15 9.85 -29.56
C GLU A 143 -2.44 8.63 -30.46
N SER A 144 -2.11 7.42 -30.00
CA SER A 144 -2.29 6.21 -30.78
C SER A 144 -3.79 5.84 -30.92
N PRO A 145 -4.28 5.42 -32.11
CA PRO A 145 -5.67 4.99 -32.26
C PRO A 145 -5.95 3.74 -31.41
N LEU A 146 -6.83 3.88 -30.42
CA LEU A 146 -7.26 2.81 -29.49
C LEU A 146 -8.32 1.87 -30.11
N GLU A 147 -8.44 1.90 -31.44
CA GLU A 147 -9.28 1.03 -32.27
C GLU A 147 -8.45 0.03 -33.10
N SER A 148 -7.12 0.05 -32.94
CA SER A 148 -6.20 -0.82 -33.67
C SER A 148 -6.07 -2.23 -33.03
N GLU A 149 -5.54 -3.19 -33.80
CA GLU A 149 -5.18 -4.53 -33.27
C GLU A 149 -4.21 -4.46 -32.08
N ASP A 150 -3.43 -3.37 -31.99
CA ASP A 150 -2.45 -3.12 -30.93
C ASP A 150 -3.05 -2.57 -29.63
N THR A 151 -4.36 -2.31 -29.58
CA THR A 151 -5.01 -1.59 -28.47
C THR A 151 -4.73 -2.21 -27.11
N GLU A 152 -4.73 -3.53 -26.99
CA GLU A 152 -4.46 -4.20 -25.71
C GLU A 152 -3.04 -3.92 -25.21
N LEU A 153 -2.04 -3.92 -26.11
CA LEU A 153 -0.66 -3.57 -25.77
C LEU A 153 -0.58 -2.10 -25.37
N ILE A 154 -1.21 -1.20 -26.12
CA ILE A 154 -1.20 0.24 -25.83
C ILE A 154 -1.77 0.50 -24.42
N ILE A 155 -2.92 -0.09 -24.08
CA ILE A 155 -3.54 0.06 -22.75
C ILE A 155 -2.60 -0.44 -21.64
N LYS A 156 -1.96 -1.60 -21.82
CA LYS A 156 -0.97 -2.14 -20.86
C LYS A 156 0.20 -1.19 -20.67
N ILE A 157 0.72 -0.63 -21.76
CA ILE A 157 1.85 0.29 -21.73
C ILE A 157 1.43 1.59 -21.02
N MET A 158 0.27 2.16 -21.36
CA MET A 158 -0.28 3.37 -20.74
C MET A 158 -0.52 3.18 -19.24
N GLY A 159 -1.15 2.07 -18.84
CA GLY A 159 -1.38 1.74 -17.43
C GLY A 159 -0.08 1.64 -16.65
N ASN A 160 0.90 0.87 -17.14
CA ASN A 160 2.20 0.73 -16.49
C ASN A 160 2.97 2.06 -16.41
N ALA A 161 2.96 2.85 -17.48
CA ALA A 161 3.58 4.17 -17.48
C ALA A 161 2.93 5.07 -16.43
N LEU A 162 1.61 5.26 -16.50
CA LEU A 162 0.89 6.19 -15.65
C LEU A 162 0.97 5.80 -14.17
N THR A 163 0.82 4.52 -13.82
CA THR A 163 0.97 4.06 -12.43
C THR A 163 2.37 4.33 -11.89
N GLN A 164 3.43 4.13 -12.69
CA GLN A 164 4.79 4.44 -12.25
C GLN A 164 5.02 5.94 -12.11
N THR A 165 4.55 6.73 -13.06
CA THR A 165 4.69 8.18 -13.01
C THR A 165 3.91 8.77 -11.83
N LEU A 166 2.72 8.27 -11.52
CA LEU A 166 1.93 8.68 -10.34
C LEU A 166 2.65 8.37 -9.02
N ALA A 167 3.17 7.14 -8.87
CA ALA A 167 3.92 6.74 -7.68
C ALA A 167 5.16 7.64 -7.43
N MET A 168 5.75 8.20 -8.50
CA MET A 168 6.84 9.16 -8.39
C MET A 168 6.36 10.59 -8.12
N SER A 169 5.24 10.99 -8.72
CA SER A 169 4.65 12.31 -8.57
C SER A 169 4.37 12.62 -7.11
N GLU A 170 3.83 11.64 -6.37
CA GLU A 170 3.58 11.75 -4.93
C GLU A 170 4.89 11.89 -4.13
N ALA A 171 5.95 11.17 -4.53
CA ALA A 171 7.24 11.22 -3.85
C ALA A 171 8.02 12.52 -4.12
N ARG A 172 7.80 13.17 -5.27
CA ARG A 172 8.57 14.33 -5.74
C ARG A 172 7.77 15.64 -5.82
N GLY A 173 6.47 15.62 -5.50
CA GLY A 173 5.60 16.80 -5.56
C GLY A 173 5.37 17.35 -6.97
N VAL A 174 5.53 16.52 -8.02
CA VAL A 174 5.36 16.94 -9.42
C VAL A 174 3.86 17.10 -9.73
N GLN A 175 3.47 18.15 -10.46
CA GLN A 175 2.09 18.32 -10.95
C GLN A 175 1.89 17.61 -12.28
N LEU A 176 1.60 16.31 -12.23
CA LEU A 176 1.44 15.48 -13.43
C LEU A 176 0.33 15.97 -14.38
N ALA A 177 -0.77 16.49 -13.82
CA ALA A 177 -1.87 17.05 -14.61
C ALA A 177 -1.42 18.24 -15.48
N ALA A 178 -0.52 19.09 -14.99
CA ALA A 178 0.03 20.19 -15.76
C ALA A 178 0.89 19.70 -16.93
N THR A 179 1.59 18.57 -16.77
CA THR A 179 2.36 17.94 -17.84
C THR A 179 1.45 17.39 -18.93
N PHE A 180 0.35 16.71 -18.59
CA PHE A 180 -0.62 16.22 -19.59
C PHE A 180 -1.28 17.36 -20.36
N ASN A 181 -1.67 18.45 -19.67
CA ASN A 181 -2.23 19.64 -20.31
C ASN A 181 -1.24 20.28 -21.29
N LYS A 182 0.04 20.39 -20.93
CA LYS A 182 1.09 20.89 -21.84
C LYS A 182 1.30 20.01 -23.08
N LEU A 183 1.02 18.72 -22.95
CA LEU A 183 1.16 17.75 -24.05
C LEU A 183 -0.10 17.61 -24.89
N ASN A 184 -1.15 18.40 -24.61
CA ASN A 184 -2.44 18.37 -25.32
C ASN A 184 -3.07 16.96 -25.37
N VAL A 185 -2.88 16.17 -24.31
CA VAL A 185 -3.43 14.83 -24.20
C VAL A 185 -4.90 14.90 -23.78
N ASP A 186 -5.78 14.36 -24.63
CA ASP A 186 -7.22 14.29 -24.35
C ASP A 186 -7.54 13.12 -23.40
N LEU A 187 -7.46 13.40 -22.09
CA LEU A 187 -7.75 12.43 -21.04
C LEU A 187 -9.22 12.04 -20.98
N ASP A 188 -10.13 12.90 -21.44
CA ASP A 188 -11.57 12.64 -21.48
C ASP A 188 -11.90 11.59 -22.55
N LYS A 189 -11.36 11.77 -23.75
CA LYS A 189 -11.49 10.78 -24.84
C LYS A 189 -10.95 9.41 -24.44
N ILE A 190 -9.79 9.38 -23.78
CA ILE A 190 -9.16 8.12 -23.33
C ILE A 190 -10.01 7.47 -22.25
N ARG A 191 -10.50 8.25 -21.27
CA ARG A 191 -11.42 7.76 -20.25
C ARG A 191 -12.65 7.13 -20.89
N ASP A 192 -13.32 7.85 -21.77
CA ASP A 192 -14.60 7.43 -22.34
C ASP A 192 -14.43 6.15 -23.18
N LEU A 193 -13.37 6.08 -23.99
CA LEU A 193 -13.06 4.88 -24.77
C LEU A 193 -12.73 3.66 -23.87
N ILE A 194 -11.98 3.86 -22.78
CA ILE A 194 -11.69 2.76 -21.85
C ILE A 194 -12.97 2.30 -21.15
N LEU A 195 -13.85 3.22 -20.74
CA LEU A 195 -15.14 2.87 -20.14
C LEU A 195 -16.03 2.13 -21.14
N ASP A 196 -16.10 2.57 -22.40
CA ASP A 196 -16.83 1.88 -23.47
C ASP A 196 -16.33 0.44 -23.64
N ARG A 197 -15.00 0.23 -23.66
CA ARG A 197 -14.38 -1.09 -23.79
C ARG A 197 -14.58 -2.02 -22.59
N ILE A 198 -14.66 -1.46 -21.38
CA ILE A 198 -14.99 -2.22 -20.17
C ILE A 198 -16.47 -2.61 -20.22
N GLN A 199 -17.34 -1.69 -20.61
CA GLN A 199 -18.79 -1.91 -20.66
C GLN A 199 -19.18 -2.92 -21.76
N ALA A 200 -18.59 -2.81 -22.96
CA ALA A 200 -18.85 -3.69 -24.12
C ALA A 200 -18.08 -5.04 -24.08
N CYS A 201 -17.65 -5.48 -22.89
CA CYS A 201 -16.74 -6.62 -22.73
C CYS A 201 -17.31 -7.97 -23.23
N LEU A 202 -18.64 -8.14 -23.28
CA LEU A 202 -19.29 -9.35 -23.80
C LEU A 202 -19.40 -9.37 -25.33
N SER A 203 -19.64 -8.21 -25.96
CA SER A 203 -19.99 -8.09 -27.38
C SER A 203 -18.77 -8.06 -28.32
N ASP A 204 -17.65 -7.44 -27.93
CA ASP A 204 -16.62 -7.02 -28.90
C ASP A 204 -15.27 -7.78 -28.85
N LYS A 205 -15.12 -8.81 -28.01
CA LYS A 205 -13.80 -9.43 -27.77
C LYS A 205 -13.82 -10.98 -27.96
N PRO A 206 -12.83 -11.59 -28.64
CA PRO A 206 -12.62 -13.06 -28.63
C PRO A 206 -12.31 -13.58 -27.21
N TYR A 207 -12.86 -14.75 -26.82
CA TYR A 207 -12.87 -15.29 -25.44
C TYR A 207 -11.50 -15.29 -24.72
N ALA A 208 -10.40 -15.59 -25.42
CA ALA A 208 -9.04 -15.61 -24.84
C ALA A 208 -8.42 -14.21 -24.64
N SER A 209 -8.88 -13.19 -25.37
CA SER A 209 -8.43 -11.78 -25.26
C SER A 209 -9.28 -10.94 -24.29
N LYS A 210 -10.50 -11.40 -23.99
CA LYS A 210 -11.45 -10.75 -23.06
C LYS A 210 -10.86 -10.51 -21.67
N GLN A 211 -10.12 -11.49 -21.14
CA GLN A 211 -9.83 -11.59 -19.71
C GLN A 211 -8.55 -10.87 -19.25
N ALA A 212 -7.51 -10.84 -20.09
CA ALA A 212 -6.25 -10.14 -19.79
C ALA A 212 -6.34 -8.61 -20.02
N SER A 213 -7.31 -8.18 -20.83
CA SER A 213 -7.56 -6.79 -21.19
C SER A 213 -8.23 -6.00 -20.06
N ILE A 214 -9.28 -6.56 -19.43
CA ILE A 214 -10.10 -5.86 -18.42
C ILE A 214 -9.28 -5.37 -17.23
N ARG A 215 -8.38 -6.19 -16.69
CA ARG A 215 -7.52 -5.77 -15.56
C ARG A 215 -6.72 -4.51 -15.91
N GLN A 216 -6.19 -4.45 -17.13
CA GLN A 216 -5.30 -3.38 -17.57
C GLN A 216 -6.10 -2.11 -17.86
N GLU A 217 -7.30 -2.27 -18.43
CA GLU A 217 -8.30 -1.21 -18.57
C GLU A 217 -8.67 -0.63 -17.19
N LEU A 218 -8.92 -1.49 -16.19
CA LEU A 218 -9.18 -1.05 -14.81
C LEU A 218 -7.97 -0.34 -14.17
N ILE A 219 -6.75 -0.85 -14.31
CA ILE A 219 -5.56 -0.17 -13.77
C ILE A 219 -5.40 1.22 -14.39
N LEU A 220 -5.64 1.37 -15.69
CA LEU A 220 -5.57 2.64 -16.37
C LEU A 220 -6.66 3.60 -15.90
N ILE A 221 -7.91 3.16 -15.80
CA ILE A 221 -9.02 4.01 -15.35
C ILE A 221 -8.84 4.43 -13.87
N MET A 222 -8.32 3.54 -13.02
CA MET A 222 -7.91 3.86 -11.64
C MET A 222 -6.88 4.99 -11.60
N ALA A 223 -5.83 4.87 -12.42
CA ALA A 223 -4.76 5.85 -12.47
C ALA A 223 -5.25 7.22 -12.99
N LEU A 224 -6.16 7.24 -13.98
CA LEU A 224 -6.81 8.47 -14.43
C LEU A 224 -7.68 9.11 -13.32
N GLY A 225 -8.37 8.29 -12.53
CA GLY A 225 -9.19 8.78 -11.41
C GLY A 225 -8.35 9.37 -10.30
N HIS A 226 -7.20 8.76 -10.01
CA HIS A 226 -6.23 9.30 -9.07
C HIS A 226 -5.66 10.65 -9.54
N LEU A 227 -5.39 10.80 -10.85
CA LEU A 227 -4.86 12.03 -11.43
C LEU A 227 -5.85 13.20 -11.30
N SER A 228 -7.13 12.94 -11.54
CA SER A 228 -8.19 13.95 -11.57
C SER A 228 -9.39 13.54 -10.70
N PRO A 229 -9.26 13.57 -9.35
CA PRO A 229 -10.31 13.08 -8.45
C PRO A 229 -11.61 13.87 -8.58
N ASP A 230 -11.55 15.18 -8.87
CA ASP A 230 -12.74 16.01 -9.06
C ASP A 230 -13.53 15.61 -10.31
N VAL A 231 -12.84 15.36 -11.42
CA VAL A 231 -13.44 14.85 -12.65
C VAL A 231 -14.06 13.48 -12.40
N ALA A 232 -13.33 12.58 -11.74
CA ALA A 232 -13.84 11.26 -11.39
C ALA A 232 -15.13 11.32 -10.56
N LEU A 233 -15.17 12.15 -9.51
CA LEU A 233 -16.33 12.31 -8.62
C LEU A 233 -17.53 12.99 -9.30
N SER A 234 -17.27 13.91 -10.23
CA SER A 234 -18.32 14.57 -11.01
C SER A 234 -18.86 13.74 -12.18
N THR A 235 -18.25 12.58 -12.49
CA THR A 235 -18.62 11.72 -13.62
C THR A 235 -19.29 10.42 -13.11
N PRO A 236 -20.64 10.32 -13.08
CA PRO A 236 -21.34 9.16 -12.52
C PRO A 236 -20.94 7.84 -13.16
N ARG A 237 -20.73 7.82 -14.48
CA ARG A 237 -20.29 6.62 -15.23
C ARG A 237 -18.96 6.07 -14.71
N PHE A 238 -18.05 6.95 -14.34
CA PHE A 238 -16.72 6.61 -13.83
C PHE A 238 -16.80 5.95 -12.45
N ILE A 239 -17.56 6.55 -11.54
CA ILE A 239 -17.81 6.00 -10.20
C ILE A 239 -18.56 4.66 -10.27
N ARG A 240 -19.61 4.59 -11.11
CA ARG A 240 -20.42 3.38 -11.29
C ARG A 240 -19.59 2.21 -11.83
N CYS A 241 -18.57 2.46 -12.66
CA CYS A 241 -17.63 1.42 -13.10
C CYS A 241 -16.91 0.77 -11.91
N PHE A 242 -16.36 1.55 -10.98
CA PHE A 242 -15.69 0.99 -9.79
C PHE A 242 -16.66 0.37 -8.79
N VAL A 243 -17.85 0.94 -8.63
CA VAL A 243 -18.88 0.34 -7.77
C VAL A 243 -19.36 -0.99 -8.35
N ALA A 244 -19.49 -1.11 -9.68
CA ALA A 244 -19.80 -2.38 -10.35
C ALA A 244 -18.72 -3.43 -10.12
N CYS A 245 -17.44 -3.04 -10.05
CA CYS A 245 -16.36 -3.96 -9.70
C CYS A 245 -16.62 -4.65 -8.35
N LEU A 246 -17.28 -3.99 -7.38
CA LEU A 246 -17.59 -4.56 -6.06
C LEU A 246 -18.58 -5.74 -6.13
N ARG A 247 -19.34 -5.88 -7.21
CA ARG A 247 -20.32 -6.96 -7.42
C ARG A 247 -19.75 -8.20 -8.11
N THR A 248 -18.52 -8.12 -8.63
CA THR A 248 -17.93 -9.22 -9.42
C THR A 248 -17.51 -10.37 -8.52
N SER A 249 -17.66 -11.62 -8.98
CA SER A 249 -17.29 -12.83 -8.24
C SER A 249 -15.80 -12.91 -7.87
N SER A 250 -14.94 -12.17 -8.56
CA SER A 250 -13.52 -12.07 -8.23
C SER A 250 -13.25 -11.06 -7.11
N LEU A 251 -12.51 -11.47 -6.06
CA LEU A 251 -11.96 -10.55 -5.07
C LEU A 251 -10.95 -9.58 -5.69
N HIS A 252 -10.11 -10.01 -6.62
CA HIS A 252 -9.15 -9.11 -7.26
C HIS A 252 -9.80 -7.93 -7.99
N THR A 253 -10.87 -8.16 -8.76
CA THR A 253 -11.58 -7.05 -9.43
C THR A 253 -12.23 -6.14 -8.39
N ARG A 254 -12.83 -6.71 -7.35
CA ARG A 254 -13.40 -5.93 -6.23
C ARG A 254 -12.35 -5.08 -5.53
N VAL A 255 -11.15 -5.61 -5.28
CA VAL A 255 -10.03 -4.86 -4.69
C VAL A 255 -9.57 -3.71 -5.58
N LEU A 256 -9.52 -3.90 -6.91
CA LEU A 256 -9.20 -2.80 -7.83
C LEU A 256 -10.24 -1.68 -7.72
N GLY A 257 -11.53 -1.99 -7.79
CA GLY A 257 -12.61 -0.99 -7.64
C GLY A 257 -12.58 -0.30 -6.28
N MET A 258 -12.46 -1.07 -5.19
CA MET A 258 -12.35 -0.57 -3.81
C MET A 258 -11.14 0.34 -3.65
N GLY A 259 -9.98 -0.08 -4.14
CA GLY A 259 -8.74 0.69 -4.09
C GLY A 259 -8.83 2.01 -4.86
N ALA A 260 -9.50 2.01 -6.00
CA ALA A 260 -9.72 3.21 -6.81
C ALA A 260 -10.52 4.26 -6.04
N LEU A 261 -11.69 3.85 -5.55
CA LEU A 261 -12.60 4.70 -4.80
C LEU A 261 -11.95 5.18 -3.50
N TRP A 262 -11.22 4.31 -2.80
CA TRP A 262 -10.48 4.65 -1.60
C TRP A 262 -9.47 5.78 -1.86
N GLN A 263 -8.64 5.63 -2.91
CA GLN A 263 -7.65 6.65 -3.26
C GLN A 263 -8.29 7.98 -3.64
N ILE A 264 -9.36 7.96 -4.44
CA ILE A 264 -10.09 9.19 -4.85
C ILE A 264 -10.70 9.88 -3.62
N CYS A 265 -11.40 9.13 -2.77
CA CYS A 265 -12.11 9.68 -1.62
C CYS A 265 -11.15 10.19 -0.54
N VAL A 266 -10.08 9.45 -0.22
CA VAL A 266 -9.08 9.89 0.76
C VAL A 266 -8.32 11.12 0.26
N LYS A 267 -8.01 11.18 -1.04
CA LYS A 267 -7.35 12.36 -1.63
C LYS A 267 -8.25 13.60 -1.60
N LYS A 268 -9.56 13.44 -1.83
CA LYS A 268 -10.52 14.55 -1.85
C LYS A 268 -10.95 15.00 -0.46
N ALA A 269 -11.37 14.06 0.39
CA ALA A 269 -11.89 14.34 1.72
C ALA A 269 -10.80 14.49 2.77
N GLY A 270 -9.61 13.92 2.56
CA GLY A 270 -8.53 13.87 3.53
C GLY A 270 -8.66 12.73 4.54
N HIS A 271 -7.66 12.63 5.41
CA HIS A 271 -7.65 11.66 6.50
C HIS A 271 -8.64 12.07 7.60
N PRO A 272 -9.33 11.09 8.23
CA PRO A 272 -10.20 11.37 9.35
C PRO A 272 -9.44 12.03 10.48
N LYS A 273 -10.00 13.11 11.02
CA LYS A 273 -9.52 13.70 12.27
C LYS A 273 -10.32 13.11 13.41
N HIS A 274 -9.69 12.81 14.53
CA HIS A 274 -10.38 12.48 15.78
C HIS A 274 -11.02 13.75 16.36
N PHE A 275 -12.13 13.62 17.09
CA PHE A 275 -12.62 14.72 17.92
C PHE A 275 -11.88 14.68 19.25
N GLU A 276 -11.74 15.84 19.87
CA GLU A 276 -11.11 15.99 21.18
C GLU A 276 -12.11 15.66 22.30
N VAL A 277 -11.62 15.14 23.43
CA VAL A 277 -12.49 14.79 24.57
C VAL A 277 -13.28 16.00 25.10
N THR A 278 -12.72 17.20 24.95
CA THR A 278 -13.40 18.46 25.32
C THR A 278 -14.60 18.76 24.44
N GLU A 279 -14.57 18.40 23.16
CA GLU A 279 -15.72 18.55 22.26
C GLU A 279 -16.86 17.61 22.71
N LEU A 280 -16.52 16.38 23.11
CA LEU A 280 -17.47 15.42 23.65
C LEU A 280 -18.08 15.87 24.98
N PHE A 281 -17.29 16.46 25.88
CA PHE A 281 -17.82 17.02 27.14
C PHE A 281 -18.83 18.14 26.89
N LEU A 282 -18.58 19.02 25.92
CA LEU A 282 -19.54 20.06 25.55
C LEU A 282 -20.84 19.46 25.01
N ALA A 283 -20.76 18.43 24.17
CA ALA A 283 -21.93 17.72 23.67
C ALA A 283 -22.75 17.08 24.81
N LEU A 284 -22.08 16.43 25.76
CA LEU A 284 -22.73 15.85 26.95
C LEU A 284 -23.46 16.91 27.78
N CYS A 285 -22.85 18.08 27.99
CA CYS A 285 -23.48 19.17 28.75
C CYS A 285 -24.71 19.77 28.05
N HIS A 286 -24.75 19.75 26.72
CA HIS A 286 -25.90 20.25 25.95
C HIS A 286 -27.02 19.21 25.82
N GLY A 287 -26.73 17.93 26.03
CA GLY A 287 -27.64 16.82 25.76
C GLY A 287 -27.62 16.43 24.28
N PHE A 288 -27.86 15.15 23.98
CA PHE A 288 -27.91 14.68 22.60
C PHE A 288 -29.34 14.78 22.03
N PRO A 289 -29.49 14.80 20.69
CA PRO A 289 -30.77 14.58 20.04
C PRO A 289 -31.39 13.21 20.40
N PRO A 290 -32.73 13.03 20.36
CA PRO A 290 -33.40 11.82 20.84
C PRO A 290 -32.93 10.50 20.20
N ASN A 291 -32.59 10.51 18.91
CA ASN A 291 -32.08 9.33 18.21
C ASN A 291 -30.67 8.93 18.68
N LEU A 292 -29.84 9.91 19.06
CA LEU A 292 -28.50 9.69 19.59
C LEU A 292 -28.57 9.31 21.08
N ASP A 293 -29.46 9.93 21.87
CA ASP A 293 -29.72 9.49 23.25
C ASP A 293 -30.15 8.02 23.27
N ALA A 294 -31.10 7.61 22.43
CA ALA A 294 -31.53 6.22 22.32
C ALA A 294 -30.38 5.27 21.94
N LEU A 295 -29.44 5.71 21.09
CA LEU A 295 -28.24 4.95 20.76
C LEU A 295 -27.35 4.74 22.01
N MET A 296 -27.11 5.80 22.78
CA MET A 296 -26.30 5.76 24.01
C MET A 296 -26.98 4.91 25.09
N GLU A 297 -28.29 5.04 25.26
CA GLU A 297 -29.11 4.26 26.19
C GLU A 297 -29.06 2.77 25.85
N SER A 298 -29.20 2.43 24.55
CA SER A 298 -29.16 1.03 24.09
C SER A 298 -27.82 0.34 24.37
N TYR A 299 -26.72 1.09 24.38
CA TYR A 299 -25.40 0.59 24.72
C TYR A 299 -25.17 0.55 26.25
N GLY A 300 -25.74 1.53 26.95
CA GLY A 300 -25.57 1.80 28.36
C GLY A 300 -24.75 3.06 28.59
N VAL A 301 -25.40 4.14 29.04
CA VAL A 301 -24.80 5.48 29.22
C VAL A 301 -23.56 5.46 30.12
N GLN A 302 -23.55 4.65 31.18
CA GLN A 302 -22.41 4.52 32.11
C GLN A 302 -21.19 3.84 31.50
N ARG A 303 -21.37 3.13 30.38
CA ARG A 303 -20.28 2.48 29.65
C ARG A 303 -19.75 3.35 28.52
N CYS A 304 -20.36 4.50 28.27
CA CYS A 304 -20.00 5.39 27.17
C CYS A 304 -18.64 6.06 27.42
N PHE A 305 -17.90 6.28 26.34
CA PHE A 305 -16.54 6.82 26.42
C PHE A 305 -16.50 8.21 27.05
N GLY A 306 -17.48 9.06 26.72
CA GLY A 306 -17.62 10.40 27.26
C GLY A 306 -17.94 10.39 28.75
N THR A 307 -18.85 9.52 29.20
CA THR A 307 -19.19 9.36 30.62
C THR A 307 -17.98 8.90 31.42
N ILE A 308 -17.32 7.83 30.99
CA ILE A 308 -16.11 7.31 31.64
C ILE A 308 -15.00 8.37 31.67
N SER A 309 -14.81 9.11 30.58
CA SER A 309 -13.79 10.18 30.50
C SER A 309 -14.12 11.34 31.44
N LEU A 310 -15.40 11.68 31.63
CA LEU A 310 -15.83 12.74 32.53
C LEU A 310 -15.63 12.33 33.99
N GLU A 311 -16.00 11.10 34.35
CA GLU A 311 -15.76 10.54 35.69
C GLU A 311 -14.27 10.48 36.00
N SER A 312 -13.45 10.01 35.05
CA SER A 312 -11.99 9.99 35.21
C SER A 312 -11.40 11.38 35.39
N ARG A 313 -11.98 12.40 34.74
CA ARG A 313 -11.57 13.80 34.94
C ARG A 313 -11.90 14.28 36.34
N ILE A 314 -13.11 14.04 36.83
CA ILE A 314 -13.53 14.41 38.19
C ILE A 314 -12.62 13.72 39.22
N HIS A 315 -12.31 12.45 39.01
CA HIS A 315 -11.37 11.71 39.86
C HIS A 315 -9.96 12.31 39.84
N PHE A 316 -9.43 12.65 38.67
CA PHE A 316 -8.12 13.29 38.55
C PHE A 316 -8.07 14.66 39.25
N GLU A 317 -9.11 15.48 39.11
CA GLU A 317 -9.22 16.77 39.79
C GLU A 317 -9.32 16.61 41.33
N ALA A 318 -10.03 15.60 41.81
CA ALA A 318 -10.07 15.27 43.24
C ALA A 318 -8.71 14.82 43.77
N LEU A 319 -8.03 13.92 43.04
CA LEU A 319 -6.71 13.40 43.40
C LEU A 319 -5.66 14.53 43.46
N THR A 320 -5.64 15.41 42.46
CA THR A 320 -4.70 16.54 42.43
C THR A 320 -4.98 17.56 43.53
N ARG A 321 -6.24 17.80 43.90
CA ARG A 321 -6.60 18.68 45.01
C ARG A 321 -6.18 18.12 46.37
N GLU A 322 -6.43 16.84 46.63
CA GLU A 322 -6.02 16.19 47.89
C GLU A 322 -4.50 16.28 48.11
N GLN A 323 -3.72 16.18 47.03
CA GLN A 323 -2.25 16.20 47.08
C GLN A 323 -1.66 17.61 47.04
N ALA A 324 -2.45 18.64 46.71
CA ALA A 324 -1.97 20.02 46.73
C ALA A 324 -1.67 20.51 48.16
N ASP A 325 -2.46 20.07 49.14
CA ASP A 325 -2.30 20.46 50.55
C ASP A 325 -1.13 19.73 51.23
N HIS A 326 -0.88 18.48 50.81
CA HIS A 326 0.15 17.60 51.36
C HIS A 326 0.84 16.86 50.21
N LEU A 327 1.86 17.48 49.61
CA LEU A 327 2.60 16.95 48.45
C LEU A 327 3.26 15.58 48.75
N ASP A 328 2.52 14.49 48.56
CA ASP A 328 3.03 13.12 48.60
C ASP A 328 3.03 12.52 47.18
N PHE A 329 4.13 12.75 46.46
CA PHE A 329 4.31 12.23 45.10
C PHE A 329 4.28 10.69 45.03
N TYR A 330 4.57 9.98 46.12
CA TYR A 330 4.46 8.53 46.13
C TYR A 330 3.00 8.10 46.17
N LYS A 331 2.20 8.65 47.09
CA LYS A 331 0.76 8.36 47.19
C LYS A 331 0.03 8.76 45.90
N PHE A 332 0.34 9.95 45.37
CA PHE A 332 -0.15 10.40 44.07
C PHE A 332 0.23 9.41 42.95
N GLY A 333 1.51 9.02 42.89
CA GLY A 333 2.04 8.10 41.88
C GLY A 333 1.36 6.74 41.88
N MET A 334 1.15 6.16 43.06
CA MET A 334 0.45 4.88 43.19
C MET A 334 -1.00 4.98 42.69
N ALA A 335 -1.73 6.02 43.12
CA ALA A 335 -3.12 6.23 42.70
C ALA A 335 -3.23 6.44 41.18
N ILE A 336 -2.48 7.39 40.61
CA ILE A 336 -2.57 7.70 39.18
C ILE A 336 -2.09 6.54 38.30
N SER A 337 -1.13 5.73 38.76
CA SER A 337 -0.70 4.54 38.02
C SER A 337 -1.83 3.51 37.87
N GLY A 338 -2.67 3.34 38.91
CA GLY A 338 -3.86 2.49 38.84
C GLY A 338 -4.88 3.05 37.84
N THR A 339 -5.20 4.34 37.94
CA THR A 339 -6.12 5.01 37.01
C THR A 339 -5.64 4.92 35.55
N ILE A 340 -4.33 5.01 35.30
CA ILE A 340 -3.74 4.88 33.97
C ILE A 340 -4.03 3.51 33.36
N LEU A 341 -4.00 2.44 34.16
CA LEU A 341 -4.26 1.08 33.69
C LEU A 341 -5.77 0.80 33.53
N GLU A 342 -6.62 1.49 34.29
CA GLU A 342 -8.07 1.30 34.28
C GLU A 342 -8.79 2.17 33.23
N VAL A 343 -8.27 3.36 32.90
CA VAL A 343 -8.93 4.31 32.01
C VAL A 343 -7.94 4.93 31.03
N GLU A 344 -8.32 4.97 29.75
CA GLU A 344 -7.49 5.55 28.69
C GLU A 344 -7.26 7.06 28.90
N ASN A 345 -8.33 7.83 29.17
CA ASN A 345 -8.25 9.25 29.52
C ASN A 345 -8.07 9.48 31.02
N SER A 346 -6.91 9.10 31.54
CA SER A 346 -6.58 9.15 32.98
C SER A 346 -5.87 10.42 33.45
N VAL A 347 -5.29 11.21 32.52
CA VAL A 347 -4.47 12.38 32.85
C VAL A 347 -4.98 13.60 32.10
N PHE A 348 -5.28 14.67 32.82
CA PHE A 348 -5.82 15.92 32.26
C PHE A 348 -4.92 17.10 32.57
N LYS A 349 -5.02 18.14 31.75
CA LYS A 349 -4.31 19.40 32.02
C LYS A 349 -4.94 20.09 33.24
N SER A 350 -4.17 20.15 34.33
CA SER A 350 -4.53 20.88 35.55
C SER A 350 -3.30 21.65 36.05
N TYR A 351 -3.49 22.86 36.55
CA TYR A 351 -2.40 23.69 37.05
C TYR A 351 -1.78 23.09 38.30
N PHE A 352 -0.46 23.23 38.42
CA PHE A 352 0.28 22.86 39.62
C PHE A 352 0.46 24.11 40.49
N GLU A 353 -0.33 24.24 41.54
CA GLU A 353 -0.36 25.42 42.41
C GLU A 353 0.87 25.59 43.32
N PRO A 354 1.55 24.52 43.78
CA PRO A 354 2.78 24.64 44.57
C PRO A 354 4.00 25.01 43.70
N MET A 355 3.99 26.17 43.06
CA MET A 355 5.17 26.67 42.34
C MET A 355 6.21 27.18 43.37
N CYS A 356 7.06 26.28 43.84
CA CYS A 356 8.28 26.62 44.57
C CYS A 356 9.52 26.25 43.73
N ASP A 357 10.68 26.79 44.09
CA ASP A 357 11.95 26.51 43.38
C ASP A 357 12.31 25.00 43.36
N GLU A 358 11.78 24.23 44.31
CA GLU A 358 11.98 22.79 44.43
C GLU A 358 11.16 21.99 43.39
N TYR A 359 9.98 22.49 42.99
CA TYR A 359 9.05 21.84 42.07
C TYR A 359 8.60 22.80 40.96
N PRO A 360 9.43 23.03 39.93
CA PRO A 360 9.17 24.01 38.88
C PRO A 360 8.20 23.48 37.81
N PHE A 361 7.12 22.81 38.21
CA PHE A 361 6.12 22.25 37.29
C PHE A 361 5.03 23.29 37.00
N ALA A 362 4.68 23.47 35.72
CA ALA A 362 3.56 24.35 35.35
C ALA A 362 2.20 23.63 35.51
N THR A 363 2.17 22.32 35.26
CA THR A 363 0.96 21.50 35.31
C THR A 363 1.23 20.15 35.98
N TRP A 364 0.19 19.51 36.51
CA TRP A 364 0.28 18.16 37.06
C TRP A 364 0.81 17.10 36.08
N PRO A 365 0.45 17.12 34.77
CA PRO A 365 1.13 16.29 33.77
C PRO A 365 2.65 16.46 33.72
N ASP A 366 3.18 17.68 33.92
CA ASP A 366 4.63 17.92 33.91
C ASP A 366 5.33 17.26 35.11
N ALA A 367 4.63 17.12 36.24
CA ALA A 367 5.14 16.46 37.44
C ALA A 367 5.26 14.93 37.30
N LEU A 368 4.58 14.31 36.32
CA LEU A 368 4.54 12.84 36.18
C LEU A 368 5.94 12.22 35.98
N ALA A 369 6.86 12.91 35.31
CA ALA A 369 8.23 12.43 35.17
C ALA A 369 8.95 12.34 36.51
N HIS A 370 8.74 13.32 37.40
CA HIS A 370 9.28 13.31 38.77
C HIS A 370 8.63 12.21 39.60
N VAL A 371 7.30 12.06 39.51
CA VAL A 371 6.52 11.01 40.19
C VAL A 371 7.03 9.62 39.83
N ALA A 372 7.28 9.34 38.55
CA ALA A 372 7.87 8.07 38.12
C ALA A 372 9.25 7.83 38.75
N GLY A 373 10.08 8.88 38.91
CA GLY A 373 11.34 8.81 39.64
C GLY A 373 11.18 8.43 41.11
N VAL A 374 10.20 9.03 41.79
CA VAL A 374 9.85 8.71 43.18
C VAL A 374 9.41 7.25 43.31
N LEU A 375 8.54 6.76 42.43
CA LEU A 375 8.09 5.35 42.44
C LEU A 375 9.26 4.39 42.24
N ARG A 376 10.18 4.69 41.30
CA ARG A 376 11.39 3.87 41.10
C ARG A 376 12.31 3.83 42.32
N SER A 377 12.45 4.94 43.03
CA SER A 377 13.27 4.99 44.26
C SER A 377 12.75 4.04 45.35
N ARG A 378 11.46 3.69 45.28
CA ARG A 378 10.80 2.71 46.17
C ARG A 378 10.57 1.34 45.53
N SER A 379 11.19 1.07 44.39
CA SER A 379 11.10 -0.21 43.65
C SER A 379 9.72 -0.55 43.04
N GLU A 380 8.83 0.43 42.88
CA GLU A 380 7.53 0.27 42.21
C GLU A 380 7.69 0.43 40.68
N PHE A 381 8.38 -0.51 40.05
CA PHE A 381 8.85 -0.36 38.66
C PHE A 381 7.74 -0.35 37.61
N ASP A 382 6.71 -1.17 37.75
CA ASP A 382 5.61 -1.23 36.76
C ASP A 382 4.75 0.02 36.82
N GLN A 383 4.43 0.49 38.03
CA GLN A 383 3.69 1.72 38.29
C GLN A 383 4.48 2.93 37.78
N ALA A 384 5.79 2.97 38.06
CA ALA A 384 6.66 4.03 37.54
C ALA A 384 6.69 4.05 36.00
N ASP A 385 6.81 2.89 35.37
CA ASP A 385 6.83 2.81 33.91
C ASP A 385 5.47 3.18 33.30
N ALA A 386 4.34 2.84 33.95
CA ALA A 386 3.00 3.27 33.53
C ALA A 386 2.87 4.80 33.52
N VAL A 387 3.28 5.44 34.62
CA VAL A 387 3.26 6.90 34.78
C VAL A 387 4.17 7.58 33.76
N GLU A 388 5.40 7.11 33.59
CA GLU A 388 6.32 7.72 32.63
C GLU A 388 5.89 7.52 31.18
N ILE A 389 5.37 6.34 30.82
CA ILE A 389 4.84 6.11 29.48
C ILE A 389 3.68 7.07 29.20
N LYS A 390 2.77 7.28 30.17
CA LYS A 390 1.67 8.24 30.01
C LYS A 390 2.18 9.68 29.85
N TYR A 391 3.20 10.07 30.61
CA TYR A 391 3.88 11.36 30.45
C TYR A 391 4.50 11.52 29.05
N LEU A 392 5.20 10.50 28.56
CA LEU A 392 5.83 10.50 27.24
C LEU A 392 4.77 10.59 26.13
N MET A 393 3.64 9.90 26.27
CA MET A 393 2.49 9.98 25.38
C MET A 393 1.89 11.39 25.39
N TYR A 394 1.64 11.97 26.56
CA TYR A 394 1.15 13.34 26.71
C TYR A 394 2.09 14.36 26.05
N SER A 395 3.40 14.16 26.19
CA SER A 395 4.46 14.96 25.58
C SER A 395 4.71 14.66 24.10
N LYS A 396 3.88 13.81 23.47
CA LYS A 396 4.00 13.37 22.07
C LYS A 396 5.35 12.70 21.72
N ARG A 397 6.05 12.16 22.71
CA ARG A 397 7.31 11.39 22.57
C ARG A 397 7.01 9.91 22.35
N TRP A 398 6.23 9.62 21.31
CA TRP A 398 5.66 8.28 21.04
C TRP A 398 6.74 7.18 20.91
N ASP A 399 7.84 7.48 20.21
CA ASP A 399 8.95 6.54 20.03
C ASP A 399 9.61 6.18 21.37
N ASP A 400 9.70 7.12 22.30
CA ASP A 400 10.30 6.90 23.63
C ASP A 400 9.34 6.08 24.50
N ALA A 401 8.04 6.41 24.46
CA ALA A 401 6.99 5.65 25.14
C ALA A 401 6.98 4.18 24.69
N ALA A 402 7.04 3.92 23.39
CA ALA A 402 7.08 2.56 22.85
C ALA A 402 8.37 1.81 23.22
N ARG A 403 9.52 2.50 23.32
CA ARG A 403 10.77 1.87 23.79
C ARG A 403 10.68 1.47 25.26
N LEU A 404 10.16 2.36 26.11
CA LEU A 404 9.97 2.06 27.53
C LEU A 404 8.94 0.93 27.72
N ALA A 405 7.81 0.99 27.03
CA ALA A 405 6.78 -0.05 27.04
C ALA A 405 7.32 -1.42 26.62
N ARG A 406 8.21 -1.47 25.62
CA ARG A 406 8.86 -2.73 25.21
C ARG A 406 9.79 -3.29 26.29
N SER A 407 10.43 -2.42 27.07
CA SER A 407 11.23 -2.84 28.22
C SER A 407 10.34 -3.36 29.35
N ALA A 408 9.27 -2.64 29.68
CA ALA A 408 8.30 -3.01 30.70
C ALA A 408 7.60 -4.35 30.38
N ALA A 409 7.20 -4.56 29.11
CA ALA A 409 6.59 -5.81 28.65
C ALA A 409 7.50 -7.04 28.81
N ARG A 410 8.83 -6.90 28.84
CA ARG A 410 9.74 -8.03 29.13
C ARG A 410 9.70 -8.44 30.59
N ARG A 411 9.46 -7.49 31.49
CA ARG A 411 9.34 -7.73 32.93
C ARG A 411 7.94 -8.22 33.29
N SER A 412 6.93 -7.55 32.74
CA SER A 412 5.52 -7.77 33.06
C SER A 412 4.67 -7.89 31.78
N PRO A 413 4.73 -9.03 31.07
CA PRO A 413 4.12 -9.22 29.75
C PRO A 413 2.58 -9.31 29.77
N LYS A 414 1.95 -9.40 30.94
CA LYS A 414 0.49 -9.52 31.07
C LYS A 414 -0.25 -8.17 31.14
N ILE A 415 0.47 -7.06 31.14
CA ILE A 415 -0.14 -5.73 31.21
C ILE A 415 -0.38 -5.23 29.79
N GLY A 416 -1.65 -5.17 29.39
CA GLY A 416 -2.06 -4.78 28.04
C GLY A 416 -1.70 -3.35 27.64
N PHE A 417 -1.59 -2.44 28.62
CA PHE A 417 -1.19 -1.04 28.40
C PHE A 417 0.17 -0.90 27.67
N TRP A 418 1.12 -1.80 27.93
CA TRP A 418 2.41 -1.78 27.23
C TRP A 418 2.26 -1.98 25.73
N TYR A 419 1.40 -2.92 25.33
CA TYR A 419 1.16 -3.23 23.92
C TYR A 419 0.43 -2.11 23.22
N TYR A 420 -0.55 -1.50 23.89
CA TYR A 420 -1.21 -0.28 23.41
C TYR A 420 -0.19 0.85 23.14
N ALA A 421 0.68 1.16 24.10
CA ALA A 421 1.71 2.18 23.94
C ALA A 421 2.71 1.85 22.80
N MET A 422 3.02 0.56 22.57
CA MET A 422 3.86 0.13 21.46
C MET A 422 3.18 0.25 20.08
N CYS A 423 1.86 0.14 20.00
CA CYS A 423 1.12 0.20 18.74
C CYS A 423 1.03 1.62 18.17
N ILE A 424 0.91 2.65 19.02
CA ILE A 424 0.66 4.05 18.58
C ILE A 424 1.67 4.55 17.53
N PRO A 425 3.00 4.48 17.75
CA PRO A 425 3.97 4.94 16.74
C PRO A 425 4.23 3.93 15.62
N ASN A 426 3.67 2.72 15.68
CA ASN A 426 4.07 1.61 14.83
C ASN A 426 3.19 1.51 13.56
N ASN A 427 3.72 2.00 12.43
CA ASN A 427 3.07 1.89 11.13
C ASN A 427 3.50 0.63 10.34
N THR A 428 4.02 -0.39 11.03
CA THR A 428 4.47 -1.64 10.39
C THR A 428 3.49 -2.79 10.67
N PRO A 429 3.59 -3.91 9.94
CA PRO A 429 2.83 -5.12 10.27
C PRO A 429 3.02 -5.62 11.71
N GLU A 430 4.08 -5.20 12.41
CA GLU A 430 4.27 -5.51 13.84
C GLU A 430 3.12 -4.99 14.70
N CYS A 431 2.47 -3.87 14.32
CA CYS A 431 1.35 -3.30 15.07
C CYS A 431 0.19 -4.30 15.25
N ILE A 432 -0.11 -5.12 14.25
CA ILE A 432 -1.22 -6.08 14.31
C ILE A 432 -0.93 -7.16 15.35
N ARG A 433 0.31 -7.69 15.36
CA ARG A 433 0.72 -8.68 16.38
C ARG A 433 0.77 -8.08 17.78
N LEU A 434 1.29 -6.87 17.92
CA LEU A 434 1.30 -6.20 19.21
C LEU A 434 -0.13 -5.99 19.73
N ALA A 435 -1.05 -5.59 18.86
CA ALA A 435 -2.46 -5.46 19.22
C ALA A 435 -3.08 -6.80 19.61
N GLN A 436 -2.82 -7.88 18.87
CA GLN A 436 -3.25 -9.24 19.24
C GLN A 436 -2.78 -9.62 20.65
N THR A 437 -1.47 -9.50 20.92
CA THR A 437 -0.92 -9.83 22.25
C THR A 437 -1.51 -8.92 23.34
N GLY A 438 -1.73 -7.64 23.05
CA GLY A 438 -2.38 -6.73 23.98
C GLY A 438 -3.83 -7.11 24.29
N LEU A 439 -4.59 -7.54 23.28
CA LEU A 439 -5.99 -7.97 23.43
C LEU A 439 -6.13 -9.28 24.22
N GLU A 440 -5.09 -10.12 24.23
CA GLU A 440 -5.01 -11.35 25.02
C GLU A 440 -4.61 -11.10 26.49
N CYS A 441 -4.15 -9.89 26.83
CA CYS A 441 -3.77 -9.56 28.20
C CYS A 441 -5.01 -9.54 29.14
N PRO A 442 -4.89 -10.10 30.36
CA PRO A 442 -5.94 -9.99 31.36
C PRO A 442 -6.18 -8.54 31.76
N ASP A 443 -7.40 -8.25 32.24
CA ASP A 443 -7.78 -6.96 32.84
C ASP A 443 -7.57 -5.73 31.93
N LEU A 444 -7.48 -5.94 30.61
CA LEU A 444 -7.39 -4.85 29.65
C LEU A 444 -8.67 -4.01 29.68
N CYS A 445 -8.53 -2.74 30.04
CA CYS A 445 -9.68 -1.85 30.14
C CYS A 445 -10.38 -1.62 28.79
N PRO A 446 -11.70 -1.34 28.79
CA PRO A 446 -12.49 -1.22 27.55
C PRO A 446 -11.94 -0.17 26.57
N GLY A 447 -11.48 0.98 27.07
CA GLY A 447 -10.93 2.05 26.23
C GLY A 447 -9.63 1.65 25.52
N MET A 448 -8.74 0.94 26.19
CA MET A 448 -7.52 0.42 25.56
C MET A 448 -7.83 -0.71 24.59
N ARG A 449 -8.78 -1.59 24.92
CA ARG A 449 -9.27 -2.65 24.04
C ARG A 449 -9.81 -2.09 22.72
N TYR A 450 -10.67 -1.07 22.81
CA TYR A 450 -11.17 -0.33 21.66
C TYR A 450 -10.01 0.22 20.80
N ASN A 451 -9.05 0.89 21.42
CA ASN A 451 -7.93 1.48 20.69
C ASN A 451 -7.03 0.44 20.02
N LEU A 452 -6.83 -0.73 20.63
CA LEU A 452 -6.09 -1.83 20.00
C LEU A 452 -6.83 -2.36 18.76
N TRP A 453 -8.15 -2.55 18.84
CA TRP A 453 -8.93 -2.89 17.64
C TRP A 453 -8.89 -1.79 16.60
N TYR A 454 -9.02 -0.52 17.00
CA TYR A 454 -8.95 0.62 16.07
C TYR A 454 -7.63 0.60 15.27
N LEU A 455 -6.50 0.49 15.98
CA LEU A 455 -5.17 0.48 15.38
C LEU A 455 -4.98 -0.75 14.49
N ALA A 456 -5.36 -1.94 14.97
CA ALA A 456 -5.21 -3.17 14.19
C ALA A 456 -6.09 -3.20 12.94
N SER A 457 -7.36 -2.81 13.03
CA SER A 457 -8.29 -2.77 11.89
C SER A 457 -7.83 -1.79 10.81
N THR A 458 -7.52 -0.54 11.19
CA THR A 458 -7.10 0.48 10.22
C THR A 458 -5.79 0.11 9.51
N ARG A 459 -4.82 -0.45 10.25
CA ARG A 459 -3.55 -0.93 9.66
C ARG A 459 -3.75 -2.17 8.81
N SER A 460 -4.62 -3.09 9.21
CA SER A 460 -4.93 -4.28 8.42
C SER A 460 -5.61 -3.91 7.11
N TRP A 461 -6.53 -2.94 7.10
CA TRP A 461 -7.13 -2.39 5.89
C TRP A 461 -6.09 -1.83 4.91
N GLU A 462 -5.19 -0.97 5.40
CA GLU A 462 -4.13 -0.36 4.58
C GLU A 462 -3.19 -1.42 3.98
N LEU A 463 -2.74 -2.39 4.80
CA LEU A 463 -1.87 -3.47 4.36
C LEU A 463 -2.57 -4.42 3.40
N ALA A 464 -3.86 -4.70 3.60
CA ALA A 464 -4.67 -5.52 2.71
C ALA A 464 -4.70 -4.90 1.30
N LEU A 465 -5.12 -3.63 1.19
CA LEU A 465 -5.18 -2.93 -0.09
C LEU A 465 -3.80 -2.80 -0.72
N LEU A 466 -2.77 -2.44 0.05
CA LEU A 466 -1.40 -2.26 -0.46
C LEU A 466 -0.86 -3.56 -1.09
N ASN A 467 -1.03 -4.68 -0.39
CA ASN A 467 -0.51 -5.97 -0.86
C ASN A 467 -1.30 -6.49 -2.05
N MET A 468 -2.63 -6.39 -2.03
CA MET A 468 -3.49 -6.94 -3.09
C MET A 468 -3.48 -6.10 -4.37
N LEU A 469 -3.39 -4.76 -4.30
CA LEU A 469 -3.38 -3.89 -5.49
C LEU A 469 -2.10 -4.04 -6.33
N ASN A 470 -0.97 -4.36 -5.70
CA ASN A 470 0.35 -4.36 -6.34
C ASN A 470 0.83 -5.74 -6.81
N THR A 471 0.02 -6.79 -6.65
CA THR A 471 0.46 -8.18 -6.83
C THR A 471 -0.46 -8.97 -7.76
N ARG A 472 0.02 -10.12 -8.22
CA ARG A 472 -0.80 -11.09 -8.97
C ARG A 472 -1.39 -12.11 -8.00
N SER A 473 -2.58 -12.61 -8.30
CA SER A 473 -3.20 -13.71 -7.56
C SER A 473 -2.25 -14.91 -7.48
N GLY A 474 -2.10 -15.50 -6.29
CA GLY A 474 -1.21 -16.63 -6.02
C GLY A 474 0.20 -16.27 -5.52
N GLU A 475 0.62 -15.00 -5.60
CA GLU A 475 1.85 -14.54 -4.95
C GLU A 475 1.68 -14.48 -3.43
N GLN A 476 2.75 -14.67 -2.66
CA GLN A 476 2.69 -14.66 -1.19
C GLN A 476 2.05 -13.36 -0.66
N ALA A 477 2.40 -12.22 -1.26
CA ALA A 477 1.85 -10.93 -0.86
C ALA A 477 0.32 -10.85 -1.11
N TRP A 478 -0.22 -11.50 -2.14
CA TRP A 478 -1.67 -11.61 -2.31
C TRP A 478 -2.31 -12.35 -1.13
N LYS A 479 -1.73 -13.51 -0.72
CA LYS A 479 -2.20 -14.29 0.43
C LYS A 479 -2.12 -13.49 1.74
N ASP A 480 -1.01 -12.79 1.95
CA ASP A 480 -0.84 -11.90 3.10
C ASP A 480 -1.93 -10.81 3.11
N GLY A 481 -2.23 -10.24 1.94
CA GLY A 481 -3.29 -9.24 1.76
C GLY A 481 -4.69 -9.76 2.10
N VAL A 482 -5.03 -10.99 1.70
CA VAL A 482 -6.27 -11.66 2.09
C VAL A 482 -6.33 -11.87 3.60
N ALA A 483 -5.24 -12.35 4.21
CA ALA A 483 -5.18 -12.55 5.66
C ALA A 483 -5.38 -11.23 6.43
N TYR A 484 -4.76 -10.13 5.99
CA TYR A 484 -4.99 -8.81 6.57
C TYR A 484 -6.44 -8.35 6.41
N LEU A 485 -7.08 -8.61 5.26
CA LEU A 485 -8.49 -8.25 5.06
C LEU A 485 -9.41 -9.02 6.02
N THR A 486 -9.15 -10.31 6.25
CA THR A 486 -9.92 -11.13 7.19
C THR A 486 -9.77 -10.62 8.63
N ILE A 487 -8.55 -10.32 9.09
CA ILE A 487 -8.31 -9.72 10.42
C ILE A 487 -9.03 -8.39 10.56
N CYS A 488 -8.90 -7.54 9.52
CA CYS A 488 -9.57 -6.25 9.49
C CYS A 488 -11.07 -6.41 9.71
N TYR A 489 -11.71 -7.32 8.98
CA TYR A 489 -13.16 -7.53 9.08
C TYR A 489 -13.59 -8.06 10.45
N ASP A 490 -12.92 -9.07 11.00
CA ASP A 490 -13.22 -9.61 12.34
C ASP A 490 -13.08 -8.53 13.43
N TYR A 491 -12.00 -7.75 13.39
CA TYR A 491 -11.77 -6.68 14.38
C TYR A 491 -12.72 -5.51 14.22
N LEU A 492 -13.11 -5.15 12.99
CA LEU A 492 -14.14 -4.14 12.75
C LEU A 492 -15.49 -4.58 13.33
N GLN A 493 -15.89 -5.84 13.14
CA GLN A 493 -17.13 -6.37 13.69
C GLN A 493 -17.12 -6.31 15.23
N ARG A 494 -16.05 -6.76 15.88
CA ARG A 494 -15.91 -6.70 17.35
C ARG A 494 -15.89 -5.27 17.85
N ALA A 495 -15.07 -4.40 17.25
CA ALA A 495 -14.94 -3.01 17.68
C ALA A 495 -16.26 -2.26 17.61
N VAL A 496 -16.97 -2.35 16.49
CA VAL A 496 -18.25 -1.66 16.28
C VAL A 496 -19.34 -2.19 17.20
N THR A 497 -19.33 -3.49 17.51
CA THR A 497 -20.37 -4.14 18.33
C THR A 497 -20.13 -3.93 19.83
N GLU A 498 -18.90 -4.10 20.29
CA GLU A 498 -18.58 -4.17 21.72
C GLU A 498 -18.20 -2.82 22.33
N SER A 499 -17.74 -1.86 21.53
CA SER A 499 -17.18 -0.60 22.03
C SER A 499 -18.21 0.53 22.07
N PRO A 500 -17.95 1.58 22.87
CA PRO A 500 -18.88 2.70 22.98
C PRO A 500 -19.12 3.43 21.66
N PRO A 501 -20.37 3.77 21.32
CA PRO A 501 -20.70 4.46 20.07
C PRO A 501 -20.07 5.86 19.99
N ASP A 502 -19.83 6.51 21.13
CA ASP A 502 -19.19 7.82 21.26
C ASP A 502 -17.66 7.76 21.39
N SER A 503 -17.04 6.63 21.07
CA SER A 503 -15.57 6.53 21.06
C SER A 503 -14.98 7.37 19.93
N SER A 504 -13.92 8.13 20.22
CA SER A 504 -13.25 8.95 19.19
C SER A 504 -12.68 8.07 18.07
N GLY A 505 -13.13 8.28 16.84
CA GLY A 505 -12.75 7.46 15.69
C GLY A 505 -13.70 6.31 15.37
N MET A 506 -14.79 6.10 16.13
CA MET A 506 -15.81 5.07 15.84
C MET A 506 -16.41 5.25 14.43
N VAL A 507 -16.57 6.51 14.01
CA VAL A 507 -16.96 6.89 12.66
C VAL A 507 -16.08 6.26 11.57
N VAL A 508 -14.78 6.12 11.81
CA VAL A 508 -13.86 5.50 10.84
C VAL A 508 -14.13 4.00 10.77
N LEU A 509 -14.25 3.34 11.91
CA LEU A 509 -14.42 1.89 11.97
C LEU A 509 -15.76 1.45 11.39
N VAL A 510 -16.86 2.13 11.71
CA VAL A 510 -18.18 1.73 11.20
C VAL A 510 -18.30 1.94 9.69
N ASN A 511 -17.71 3.01 9.15
CA ASN A 511 -17.66 3.22 7.70
C ASN A 511 -16.74 2.18 7.03
N LEU A 512 -15.58 1.88 7.60
CA LEU A 512 -14.72 0.80 7.11
C LEU A 512 -15.39 -0.57 7.19
N LEU A 513 -16.23 -0.84 8.19
CA LEU A 513 -16.98 -2.10 8.31
C LEU A 513 -17.94 -2.27 7.14
N VAL A 514 -18.68 -1.22 6.76
CA VAL A 514 -19.55 -1.25 5.57
C VAL A 514 -18.71 -1.54 4.31
N LEU A 515 -17.57 -0.84 4.15
CA LEU A 515 -16.71 -1.03 2.99
C LEU A 515 -16.09 -2.43 2.92
N ALA A 516 -15.57 -2.95 4.03
CA ALA A 516 -15.01 -4.30 4.13
C ALA A 516 -16.08 -5.38 3.90
N HIS A 517 -17.29 -5.19 4.43
CA HIS A 517 -18.43 -6.08 4.21
C HIS A 517 -18.78 -6.17 2.72
N VAL A 518 -18.88 -5.03 2.03
CA VAL A 518 -19.14 -5.01 0.58
C VAL A 518 -17.95 -5.56 -0.21
N LEU A 519 -16.72 -5.30 0.20
CA LEU A 519 -15.53 -5.88 -0.46
C LEU A 519 -15.55 -7.41 -0.39
N LEU A 520 -15.90 -8.00 0.76
CA LEU A 520 -15.86 -9.44 1.00
C LEU A 520 -17.08 -10.19 0.48
N HIS A 521 -18.28 -9.62 0.61
CA HIS A 521 -19.55 -10.29 0.28
C HIS A 521 -20.23 -9.71 -0.96
N GLY A 522 -19.56 -8.78 -1.64
CA GLY A 522 -20.08 -8.03 -2.78
C GLY A 522 -20.94 -8.81 -3.76
N PRO A 523 -20.57 -10.00 -4.26
CA PRO A 523 -21.37 -10.82 -5.18
C PRO A 523 -22.67 -11.38 -4.58
N GLN A 524 -22.70 -11.63 -3.28
CA GLN A 524 -23.82 -12.24 -2.56
C GLN A 524 -24.87 -11.22 -2.11
N LEU A 525 -24.51 -9.93 -2.03
CA LEU A 525 -25.41 -8.88 -1.58
C LEU A 525 -26.55 -8.62 -2.58
N ALA A 526 -27.70 -8.15 -2.13
CA ALA A 526 -28.69 -7.62 -3.06
C ALA A 526 -28.27 -6.23 -3.59
N PRO A 527 -28.76 -5.80 -4.78
CA PRO A 527 -28.46 -4.47 -5.31
C PRO A 527 -28.90 -3.34 -4.37
N ASP A 528 -29.92 -3.54 -3.55
CA ASP A 528 -30.40 -2.58 -2.56
C ASP A 528 -29.70 -2.69 -1.18
N LEU A 529 -28.73 -3.60 -1.05
CA LEU A 529 -27.97 -3.86 0.19
C LEU A 529 -28.86 -4.14 1.41
N LYS A 530 -30.05 -4.73 1.20
CA LYS A 530 -31.00 -5.00 2.29
C LYS A 530 -30.40 -5.87 3.41
N GLU A 531 -29.48 -6.78 3.07
CA GLU A 531 -28.78 -7.64 4.02
C GLU A 531 -27.83 -6.84 4.94
N SER A 532 -27.32 -5.71 4.46
CA SER A 532 -26.38 -4.85 5.17
C SER A 532 -27.07 -3.69 5.90
N LYS A 533 -28.41 -3.63 5.87
CA LYS A 533 -29.20 -2.51 6.42
C LYS A 533 -28.84 -2.14 7.86
N VAL A 534 -28.68 -3.15 8.73
CA VAL A 534 -28.33 -2.93 10.15
C VAL A 534 -26.99 -2.21 10.31
N ILE A 535 -25.98 -2.62 9.54
CA ILE A 535 -24.64 -2.02 9.61
C ILE A 535 -24.67 -0.59 9.02
N ILE A 536 -25.42 -0.39 7.93
CA ILE A 536 -25.59 0.91 7.27
C ILE A 536 -26.31 1.91 8.18
N GLU A 537 -27.40 1.51 8.82
CA GLU A 537 -28.16 2.36 9.75
C GLU A 537 -27.30 2.75 10.96
N ARG A 538 -26.53 1.80 11.51
CA ARG A 538 -25.57 2.09 12.58
C ARG A 538 -24.49 3.06 12.11
N ALA A 539 -23.97 2.91 10.88
CA ALA A 539 -22.98 3.84 10.33
C ALA A 539 -23.54 5.26 10.22
N CYS A 540 -24.78 5.42 9.75
CA CYS A 540 -25.43 6.73 9.66
C CYS A 540 -25.62 7.37 11.04
N LEU A 541 -26.08 6.63 12.05
CA LEU A 541 -26.23 7.16 13.41
C LEU A 541 -24.89 7.62 14.02
N ILE A 542 -23.82 6.86 13.79
CA ILE A 542 -22.48 7.24 14.25
C ILE A 542 -21.94 8.44 13.46
N ASP A 543 -22.28 8.57 12.18
CA ASP A 543 -21.95 9.76 11.40
C ASP A 543 -22.62 11.01 11.97
N ASP A 544 -23.91 10.91 12.32
CA ASP A 544 -24.68 11.98 12.98
C ASP A 544 -24.09 12.35 14.35
N LEU A 545 -23.68 11.35 15.13
CA LEU A 545 -23.03 11.57 16.42
C LEU A 545 -21.71 12.32 16.29
N ASP A 546 -20.84 11.89 15.37
CA ASP A 546 -19.55 12.55 15.13
C ASP A 546 -19.74 14.00 14.63
N ASP A 547 -20.72 14.24 13.75
CA ASP A 547 -21.03 15.59 13.26
C ASP A 547 -21.62 16.48 14.37
N PHE A 548 -22.47 15.92 15.25
CA PHE A 548 -23.02 16.62 16.40
C PHE A 548 -21.92 17.04 17.40
N VAL A 549 -21.06 16.10 17.79
CA VAL A 549 -19.95 16.36 18.74
C VAL A 549 -19.01 17.43 18.21
N ARG A 550 -18.68 17.39 16.91
CA ARG A 550 -17.79 18.37 16.28
C ARG A 550 -18.44 19.71 15.98
N GLN A 551 -19.77 19.78 15.99
CA GLN A 551 -20.57 20.90 15.48
C GLN A 551 -20.33 21.20 13.98
N LYS A 552 -19.53 20.38 13.28
CA LYS A 552 -19.19 20.52 11.86
C LYS A 552 -18.77 19.18 11.28
N ARG A 553 -19.11 18.97 10.01
CA ARG A 553 -18.69 17.79 9.27
C ARG A 553 -17.19 17.84 8.97
N GLY A 554 -16.44 16.89 9.53
CA GLY A 554 -15.00 16.79 9.36
C GLY A 554 -14.58 16.08 8.06
N PRO A 555 -13.29 16.18 7.67
CA PRO A 555 -12.72 15.35 6.61
C PRO A 555 -12.83 13.87 6.99
N ASN A 556 -13.41 13.02 6.12
CA ASN A 556 -13.54 11.58 6.36
C ASN A 556 -13.66 10.82 5.03
N GLY A 557 -12.53 10.39 4.48
CA GLY A 557 -12.46 9.56 3.27
C GLY A 557 -13.33 8.30 3.31
N PRO A 558 -13.26 7.46 4.37
CA PRO A 558 -14.15 6.30 4.54
C PRO A 558 -15.64 6.64 4.45
N ARG A 559 -16.09 7.70 5.12
CA ARG A 559 -17.50 8.16 5.08
C ARG A 559 -17.91 8.57 3.67
N MET A 560 -17.10 9.40 3.02
CA MET A 560 -17.36 9.83 1.64
C MET A 560 -17.47 8.64 0.70
N MET A 561 -16.60 7.65 0.86
CA MET A 561 -16.62 6.45 0.05
C MET A 561 -17.87 5.60 0.31
N LYS A 562 -18.29 5.42 1.57
CA LYS A 562 -19.55 4.75 1.92
C LYS A 562 -20.74 5.47 1.25
N ASP A 563 -20.83 6.79 1.38
CA ASP A 563 -21.92 7.58 0.80
C ASP A 563 -21.99 7.40 -0.72
N ILE A 564 -20.85 7.46 -1.41
CA ILE A 564 -20.73 7.22 -2.86
C ILE A 564 -21.17 5.80 -3.22
N LEU A 565 -20.72 4.80 -2.45
CA LEU A 565 -21.07 3.41 -2.66
C LEU A 565 -22.59 3.24 -2.57
N LEU A 566 -23.21 3.69 -1.49
CA LEU A 566 -24.65 3.57 -1.26
C LEU A 566 -25.46 4.29 -2.35
N GLN A 567 -25.01 5.47 -2.78
CA GLN A 567 -25.67 6.24 -3.83
C GLN A 567 -25.64 5.54 -5.20
N HIS A 568 -24.56 4.82 -5.50
CA HIS A 568 -24.31 4.28 -6.83
C HIS A 568 -24.45 2.76 -6.96
N PHE A 569 -24.64 2.02 -5.86
CA PHE A 569 -24.68 0.55 -5.88
C PHE A 569 -25.78 -0.02 -6.80
N VAL A 570 -27.01 0.49 -6.67
CA VAL A 570 -28.14 0.06 -7.51
C VAL A 570 -27.91 0.42 -8.99
N PRO A 571 -27.69 1.71 -9.38
CA PRO A 571 -27.43 2.05 -10.78
C PRO A 571 -26.24 1.31 -11.40
N ALA A 572 -25.15 1.14 -10.65
CA ALA A 572 -23.97 0.42 -11.13
C ALA A 572 -24.30 -1.04 -11.43
N THR A 573 -25.07 -1.70 -10.57
CA THR A 573 -25.46 -3.10 -10.77
C THR A 573 -26.29 -3.31 -12.03
N THR A 574 -27.17 -2.36 -12.36
CA THR A 574 -28.01 -2.44 -13.56
C THR A 574 -27.25 -2.02 -14.83
N GLU A 575 -26.57 -0.88 -14.82
CA GLU A 575 -25.91 -0.31 -16.01
C GLU A 575 -24.68 -1.10 -16.45
N TRP A 576 -24.03 -1.80 -15.52
CA TRP A 576 -22.81 -2.58 -15.76
C TRP A 576 -23.02 -4.09 -15.59
N ALA A 577 -24.26 -4.58 -15.70
CA ALA A 577 -24.58 -6.00 -15.50
C ALA A 577 -23.73 -6.93 -16.38
N GLU A 578 -23.54 -6.57 -17.66
CA GLU A 578 -22.70 -7.32 -18.60
C GLU A 578 -21.23 -7.40 -18.15
N PHE A 579 -20.69 -6.26 -17.70
CA PHE A 579 -19.34 -6.21 -17.13
C PHE A 579 -19.21 -7.04 -15.86
N ILE A 580 -20.20 -6.97 -14.96
CA ILE A 580 -20.21 -7.74 -13.71
C ILE A 580 -20.13 -9.24 -14.01
N GLN A 581 -20.90 -9.70 -15.01
CA GLN A 581 -20.87 -11.08 -15.47
C GLN A 581 -19.50 -11.42 -16.09
N CYS A 582 -18.97 -10.58 -16.98
CA CYS A 582 -17.73 -10.84 -17.70
C CYS A 582 -16.49 -10.86 -16.79
N ALA A 583 -16.42 -9.93 -15.84
CA ALA A 583 -15.29 -9.78 -14.94
C ALA A 583 -15.13 -10.94 -13.94
N GLY A 584 -16.15 -11.80 -13.82
CA GLY A 584 -16.13 -13.04 -13.03
C GLY A 584 -15.71 -14.31 -13.77
N LEU A 585 -15.59 -14.27 -15.10
CA LEU A 585 -15.19 -15.39 -15.96
C LEU A 585 -13.67 -15.69 -16.08
N PRO A 586 -12.71 -14.79 -15.72
CA PRO A 586 -11.31 -15.05 -15.98
C PRO A 586 -10.68 -16.28 -15.31
N LYS A 587 -9.72 -16.94 -16.00
CA LYS A 587 -8.90 -18.03 -15.44
C LYS A 587 -8.18 -17.69 -14.13
N TRP A 588 -7.93 -16.41 -13.88
CA TRP A 588 -7.30 -15.97 -12.64
C TRP A 588 -8.34 -15.87 -11.49
N ALA A 589 -9.63 -15.71 -11.79
CA ALA A 589 -10.73 -15.91 -10.84
C ALA A 589 -10.96 -17.41 -10.60
N GLU A 590 -10.75 -18.28 -11.61
CA GLU A 590 -10.71 -19.74 -11.40
C GLU A 590 -9.54 -20.13 -10.49
N ALA A 591 -8.33 -19.61 -10.71
CA ALA A 591 -7.19 -19.83 -9.80
C ALA A 591 -7.43 -19.28 -8.39
N GLU A 592 -8.22 -18.20 -8.26
CA GLU A 592 -8.69 -17.66 -6.99
C GLU A 592 -9.64 -18.67 -6.31
N TRP A 593 -10.62 -19.21 -7.05
CA TRP A 593 -11.55 -20.24 -6.57
C TRP A 593 -10.86 -21.55 -6.20
N GLU A 594 -9.91 -22.01 -7.00
CA GLU A 594 -9.10 -23.21 -6.73
C GLU A 594 -8.17 -23.00 -5.52
N SER A 595 -7.75 -21.77 -5.24
CA SER A 595 -6.96 -21.42 -4.05
C SER A 595 -7.79 -21.19 -2.79
N ASN A 596 -9.09 -20.91 -2.94
CA ASN A 596 -10.06 -20.65 -1.86
C ASN A 596 -10.76 -21.92 -1.37
N VAL A 597 -10.20 -23.11 -1.59
CA VAL A 597 -10.81 -24.38 -1.13
C VAL A 597 -10.85 -24.48 0.40
N GLU A 598 -10.10 -23.66 1.14
CA GLU A 598 -10.22 -23.52 2.59
C GLU A 598 -10.21 -22.04 2.98
N ASP A 599 -11.30 -21.57 3.61
CA ASP A 599 -11.31 -20.26 4.28
C ASP A 599 -10.22 -20.30 5.38
N PRO A 600 -9.23 -19.38 5.35
CA PRO A 600 -8.19 -19.38 6.37
C PRO A 600 -8.83 -19.06 7.73
N VAL A 601 -8.80 -20.04 8.64
CA VAL A 601 -9.28 -19.90 10.01
C VAL A 601 -8.42 -18.86 10.74
N VAL A 602 -9.02 -18.07 11.66
CA VAL A 602 -8.32 -17.01 12.42
C VAL A 602 -7.07 -17.52 13.16
N GLU A 603 -7.06 -18.79 13.58
CA GLU A 603 -5.90 -19.46 14.19
C GLU A 603 -4.78 -19.72 13.17
N ASP A 604 -5.13 -20.07 11.93
CA ASP A 604 -4.19 -20.22 10.82
C ASP A 604 -3.63 -18.86 10.38
N ILE A 605 -4.42 -17.78 10.52
CA ILE A 605 -3.96 -16.41 10.32
C ILE A 605 -3.00 -15.96 11.43
N SER A 606 -3.24 -16.33 12.69
CA SER A 606 -2.34 -16.04 13.81
C SER A 606 -1.03 -16.82 13.67
N GLN A 607 -1.09 -18.10 13.26
CA GLN A 607 0.10 -18.84 12.83
C GLN A 607 0.76 -18.21 11.61
N THR A 608 0.01 -17.73 10.62
CA THR A 608 0.55 -17.04 9.45
C THR A 608 1.20 -15.72 9.85
N LEU A 609 0.68 -14.94 10.79
CA LEU A 609 1.31 -13.71 11.31
C LEU A 609 2.55 -13.99 12.17
N ASN A 610 2.54 -15.10 12.91
CA ASN A 610 3.69 -15.59 13.69
C ASN A 610 4.80 -16.17 12.78
N ASN A 611 4.39 -16.85 11.69
CA ASN A 611 5.25 -17.43 10.65
C ASN A 611 5.67 -16.41 9.59
N MET A 612 4.90 -15.34 9.42
CA MET A 612 5.29 -14.09 8.80
C MET A 612 6.38 -13.55 9.73
N LYS A 613 7.58 -14.08 9.52
CA LYS A 613 8.80 -13.39 9.89
C LYS A 613 8.52 -11.96 9.50
N LEU A 614 8.56 -11.06 10.50
CA LEU A 614 8.85 -9.66 10.25
C LEU A 614 9.84 -9.63 9.09
N HIS A 615 9.85 -8.57 8.32
CA HIS A 615 11.07 -8.22 7.60
C HIS A 615 12.18 -7.94 8.65
N SER A 616 12.59 -8.95 9.43
CA SER A 616 13.93 -9.10 9.91
C SER A 616 14.76 -9.05 8.64
N VAL A 617 15.86 -8.35 8.75
CA VAL A 617 16.88 -8.24 7.72
C VAL A 617 17.29 -9.64 7.18
N GLU A 618 16.93 -10.73 7.87
CA GLU A 618 17.09 -12.12 7.47
C GLU A 618 16.13 -12.67 6.39
N SER A 619 14.89 -12.21 6.24
CA SER A 619 14.04 -12.73 5.13
C SER A 619 14.43 -12.11 3.78
N ASP A 620 14.99 -10.90 3.78
CA ASP A 620 15.66 -10.28 2.63
C ASP A 620 17.07 -10.87 2.35
N ARG A 621 17.57 -11.81 3.18
CA ARG A 621 18.82 -12.56 2.91
C ARG A 621 18.63 -13.70 1.91
N GLN A 622 17.41 -14.14 1.61
CA GLN A 622 17.23 -15.12 0.54
C GLN A 622 17.18 -14.44 -0.82
N ARG A 623 18.00 -14.92 -1.76
CA ARG A 623 18.02 -14.41 -3.14
C ARG A 623 16.68 -14.73 -3.81
N LYS A 624 15.80 -13.74 -3.88
CA LYS A 624 14.57 -13.86 -4.65
C LYS A 624 14.91 -13.85 -6.14
N THR A 625 14.30 -14.78 -6.87
CA THR A 625 14.35 -14.82 -8.34
C THR A 625 13.02 -14.36 -8.90
N SER A 626 13.05 -13.52 -9.94
CA SER A 626 11.86 -13.27 -10.75
C SER A 626 11.73 -14.39 -11.77
N LYS A 627 10.52 -14.95 -11.87
CA LYS A 627 10.10 -15.73 -13.03
C LYS A 627 9.69 -14.76 -14.13
N MET A 628 10.34 -14.84 -15.28
CA MET A 628 9.95 -14.06 -16.46
C MET A 628 9.87 -14.96 -17.67
N PHE A 629 8.83 -14.82 -18.47
CA PHE A 629 8.81 -15.42 -19.79
C PHE A 629 9.67 -14.59 -20.74
N ALA A 630 10.44 -15.28 -21.59
CA ALA A 630 11.30 -14.69 -22.60
C ALA A 630 10.48 -14.10 -23.76
N ASN A 631 9.44 -14.82 -24.21
CA ASN A 631 8.50 -14.45 -25.28
C ASN A 631 7.19 -15.22 -25.06
N ALA A 632 6.05 -14.75 -25.57
CA ALA A 632 4.79 -15.50 -25.59
C ALA A 632 4.90 -16.86 -26.31
N GLU A 633 5.86 -17.00 -27.24
CA GLU A 633 6.16 -18.24 -27.97
C GLU A 633 7.27 -19.10 -27.32
N ARG A 634 8.07 -18.53 -26.40
CA ARG A 634 9.07 -19.30 -25.63
C ARG A 634 8.42 -19.73 -24.32
N THR A 635 8.14 -21.03 -24.18
CA THR A 635 7.59 -21.63 -22.96
C THR A 635 8.59 -21.71 -21.79
N GLU A 636 9.85 -21.34 -22.03
CA GLU A 636 10.92 -21.43 -21.03
C GLU A 636 10.93 -20.23 -20.06
N GLU A 637 10.87 -20.55 -18.75
CA GLU A 637 10.97 -19.57 -17.67
C GLU A 637 12.42 -19.11 -17.47
N ILE A 638 12.65 -17.79 -17.57
CA ILE A 638 13.92 -17.17 -17.19
C ILE A 638 13.89 -16.84 -15.69
N HIS A 639 14.89 -17.31 -14.96
CA HIS A 639 15.11 -16.95 -13.56
C HIS A 639 16.27 -15.96 -13.41
N LEU A 640 15.94 -14.69 -13.14
CA LEU A 640 16.92 -13.65 -12.82
C LEU A 640 16.85 -13.30 -11.34
N TYR A 641 18.00 -12.98 -10.72
CA TYR A 641 18.01 -12.48 -9.34
C TYR A 641 17.39 -11.09 -9.28
N GLN A 642 16.73 -10.77 -8.17
CA GLN A 642 16.17 -9.45 -7.90
C GLN A 642 17.08 -8.59 -7.03
N CYS A 643 17.10 -7.29 -7.30
CA CYS A 643 17.70 -6.30 -6.43
C CYS A 643 17.02 -6.31 -5.05
N SER A 644 17.79 -6.36 -3.97
CA SER A 644 17.26 -6.37 -2.59
C SER A 644 16.47 -5.10 -2.26
N TRP A 645 16.74 -3.99 -2.93
CA TRP A 645 16.04 -2.73 -2.75
C TRP A 645 14.86 -2.56 -3.71
N CYS A 646 15.12 -2.26 -4.99
CA CYS A 646 14.08 -1.94 -5.97
C CYS A 646 13.36 -3.17 -6.54
N LYS A 647 13.80 -4.39 -6.18
CA LYS A 647 13.27 -5.68 -6.67
C LYS A 647 13.39 -5.91 -8.19
N ASN A 648 14.06 -5.02 -8.94
CA ASN A 648 14.31 -5.19 -10.36
C ASN A 648 15.20 -6.42 -10.64
N PRO A 649 14.88 -7.24 -11.66
CA PRO A 649 15.65 -8.42 -12.01
C PRO A 649 16.87 -8.09 -12.87
N SER A 650 17.99 -8.78 -12.63
CA SER A 650 19.18 -8.71 -13.49
C SER A 650 20.09 -9.93 -13.31
N ALA A 651 20.82 -10.29 -14.36
CA ALA A 651 21.88 -11.29 -14.30
C ALA A 651 23.19 -10.74 -13.70
N ALA A 652 23.33 -9.40 -13.65
CA ALA A 652 24.55 -8.68 -13.27
C ALA A 652 24.40 -7.81 -12.01
N LEU A 653 23.57 -8.23 -11.06
CA LEU A 653 23.49 -7.55 -9.76
C LEU A 653 24.82 -7.61 -9.01
N ARG A 654 25.18 -6.50 -8.36
CA ARG A 654 26.37 -6.39 -7.50
C ARG A 654 26.05 -6.93 -6.12
N LYS A 655 26.91 -7.79 -5.58
CA LYS A 655 26.79 -8.25 -4.19
C LYS A 655 27.14 -7.13 -3.23
N CYS A 656 26.44 -7.06 -2.12
CA CYS A 656 26.79 -6.20 -1.00
C CYS A 656 28.18 -6.56 -0.49
N SER A 657 29.09 -5.59 -0.42
CA SER A 657 30.44 -5.82 0.11
C SER A 657 30.47 -6.18 1.60
N LEU A 658 29.42 -5.82 2.36
CA LEU A 658 29.35 -6.08 3.80
C LEU A 658 28.78 -7.46 4.11
N CYS A 659 27.59 -7.78 3.59
CA CYS A 659 26.92 -9.03 3.93
C CYS A 659 27.10 -10.14 2.88
N SER A 660 27.60 -9.84 1.68
CA SER A 660 27.75 -10.78 0.55
C SER A 660 26.47 -11.48 0.06
N ILE A 661 25.33 -11.18 0.69
CA ILE A 661 24.05 -11.82 0.47
C ILE A 661 23.13 -10.92 -0.38
N ALA A 662 22.94 -9.67 0.06
CA ALA A 662 22.11 -8.71 -0.65
C ALA A 662 22.72 -8.35 -2.01
N CYS A 663 21.88 -8.09 -3.00
CA CYS A 663 22.28 -7.82 -4.37
C CYS A 663 21.64 -6.51 -4.83
N TYR A 664 22.38 -5.66 -5.55
CA TYR A 664 21.90 -4.34 -5.97
C TYR A 664 22.13 -4.11 -7.46
N CYS A 665 21.23 -3.36 -8.11
CA CYS A 665 21.42 -2.91 -9.48
C CYS A 665 22.67 -2.01 -9.60
N ASP A 666 22.82 -1.09 -8.65
CA ASP A 666 23.84 -0.05 -8.64
C ASP A 666 24.20 0.41 -7.21
N THR A 667 25.03 1.47 -7.14
CA THR A 667 25.43 2.11 -5.88
C THR A 667 24.27 2.83 -5.21
N VAL A 668 23.33 3.41 -5.97
CA VAL A 668 22.17 4.14 -5.42
C VAL A 668 21.26 3.20 -4.64
N CYS A 669 20.88 2.05 -5.22
CA CYS A 669 20.10 1.02 -4.54
C CYS A 669 20.82 0.51 -3.28
N CYS A 670 22.15 0.38 -3.33
CA CYS A 670 22.94 -0.02 -2.16
C CYS A 670 22.87 1.04 -1.04
N ILE A 671 23.03 2.32 -1.38
CA ILE A 671 22.95 3.44 -0.42
C ILE A 671 21.54 3.56 0.16
N GLN A 672 20.50 3.49 -0.66
CA GLN A 672 19.11 3.60 -0.18
C GLN A 672 18.75 2.45 0.75
N PHE A 673 19.13 1.21 0.41
CA PHE A 673 18.97 0.07 1.30
C PHE A 673 19.76 0.24 2.61
N ARG A 674 20.99 0.78 2.54
CA ARG A 674 21.79 1.09 3.73
C ARG A 674 21.13 2.16 4.57
N ASN A 675 20.65 3.27 4.00
CA ASN A 675 19.98 4.32 4.76
C ASN A 675 18.70 3.81 5.40
N PHE A 676 17.93 2.98 4.70
CA PHE A 676 16.77 2.29 5.27
C PHE A 676 17.19 1.40 6.46
N THR A 677 18.18 0.54 6.29
CA THR A 677 18.67 -0.35 7.36
C THR A 677 19.43 0.39 8.48
N THR A 678 20.04 1.53 8.20
CA THR A 678 20.81 2.36 9.15
C THR A 678 19.90 3.29 9.93
N LEU A 679 18.80 3.79 9.34
CA LEU A 679 17.70 4.38 10.12
C LEU A 679 17.14 3.37 11.13
N PHE A 680 17.11 2.08 10.76
CA PHE A 680 16.78 0.99 11.69
C PHE A 680 17.91 0.62 12.67
N ALA A 681 19.19 0.74 12.30
CA ALA A 681 20.34 0.37 13.13
C ALA A 681 20.85 1.49 14.05
N VAL A 682 20.74 2.77 13.65
CA VAL A 682 21.00 3.95 14.49
C VAL A 682 19.92 4.05 15.57
N ARG A 683 18.67 3.68 15.27
CA ARG A 683 17.64 3.40 16.29
C ARG A 683 18.01 2.27 17.27
N LYS A 684 18.96 1.41 16.92
CA LYS A 684 19.43 0.29 17.76
C LYS A 684 20.73 0.62 18.53
N ASN A 685 21.53 1.59 18.08
CA ASN A 685 22.87 1.88 18.61
C ASN A 685 23.02 3.17 19.44
N ILE A 686 21.96 3.97 19.65
CA ILE A 686 21.94 4.95 20.76
C ILE A 686 21.92 4.24 22.13
N GLY A 687 21.80 2.90 22.17
CA GLY A 687 21.89 2.08 23.38
C GLY A 687 23.29 1.61 23.80
N LYS A 688 24.38 1.98 23.10
CA LYS A 688 25.75 1.59 23.50
C LYS A 688 26.79 2.61 23.03
N ASN A 689 26.96 3.71 23.76
CA ASN A 689 28.25 4.39 24.01
C ASN A 689 28.03 5.76 24.70
N THR A 690 28.06 5.76 26.04
CA THR A 690 28.49 6.92 26.84
C THR A 690 29.18 6.41 28.10
N SER A 691 30.40 5.89 27.94
CA SER A 691 31.42 5.94 28.99
C SER A 691 32.64 6.65 28.40
N LEU A 692 32.57 7.97 28.33
CA LEU A 692 33.74 8.82 28.14
C LEU A 692 33.96 9.58 29.45
N SER A 693 35.04 9.16 30.11
CA SER A 693 35.62 9.77 31.30
C SER A 693 35.90 11.25 31.08
N VAL A 694 35.40 12.07 31.99
CA VAL A 694 35.79 13.46 32.17
C VAL A 694 37.25 13.50 32.60
N ASN A 695 38.10 14.14 31.78
CA ASN A 695 39.39 14.67 32.22
C ASN A 695 39.43 16.14 31.83
N HIS A 696 39.30 17.02 32.83
CA HIS A 696 39.78 18.40 32.77
C HIS A 696 41.32 18.37 32.79
N PRO A 697 42.00 19.32 32.11
CA PRO A 697 42.31 20.58 32.79
C PRO A 697 42.34 21.85 31.91
N ARG A 698 42.07 22.96 32.60
CA ARG A 698 42.41 24.39 32.37
C ARG A 698 42.34 24.97 30.96
#